data_AF-A0A517N1B6-F1
#
_entry.id   AF-A0A517N1B6-F1
#
_cell.length_a   1.000
_cell.length_b   1.000
_cell.length_c   1.000
_cell.angle_alpha   90.00
_cell.angle_beta   90.00
_cell.angle_gamma   90.00
#
_symmetry.space_group_name_H-M   'P 1'
#
loop_
_entity.id
_entity.type
_entity.pdbx_description
1 polymer ?
#
loop_
_entity_poly.entity_id
_entity_poly.type
_entity_poly.pdbx_seq_one_letter_code
_entity_poly.pdbx_strand_id
1 'polypeptide(L)'
;MAFRRKQASILTFLVLVGCVIGSATYAAEKSVGTLVVDTYISDDGDDPEEEPDDVQGARTNITIRGGSDGANSLNAKAFLTFDLTEAIDPTLPYFLEVTTDVDGSSGDTFGVYSITDPDLRAIIDETTLTWNVAAASAPGAVESFRDLDAVGNEVAQFLAPGTTNTPILSSFFGSDIQSFGPGLGSAVFGIVGGGNQQIDIKSKELAAGVGAARLFSFDNIDSNGSGGGPINATATWVNNAVPVAGNTYRVVSGDIVEADGAGTFQGNAMIVADGGTLDFTADGFDQDVLYVNAGANLTQNSSGDFALGDINALGTLILDGTATMNPSAGSDIFIDMVMSGTGNMVVNSNGTGSDLFLSAATAHTGTITFAGSGDEVLYTEPNSGIGGRLEMNSTGANRLVFNGDGAGGGTTAFNQAGSIDHRSTVDRLNGTSTIEANAPVAIDLTKTFVGNERRLFINDTITGSADITVNGTATDPTSGSTTLNELEVNNTDQGSDIEVGTYSGTMTTNDFVNVEIRREFPAAAFVVNSGGVLEMGSRNINTQHTLRMGEITVNAGGALIVGHEVDDQHVPLELHVASDSGQSGDLTLASTSTLTMQVSGTGANDFDKILVDGTANLDGTLQILVNPAVPSQTDTITAGPYVPTLGDTFDIIRASTGQLANFDGLNGVDGDDLAVWNTSYGVDDGADADGDGNSDGVDFLTWQTEFGAAAGGGGTLIDNSLVLSVIDAGGAFTGTGLEFQLNVSSSLIQLEVVSAGAVSAVPEPTTSLMLLCAAFGFAGTRRGRLPA
;
A
#
# COMPACT_ATOMS: atom_id res chain seq x y z
N MET A 1 -8.78 -51.04 -29.93
CA MET A 1 -8.63 -49.75 -30.66
C MET A 1 -7.54 -48.98 -29.92
N ALA A 2 -6.24 -49.06 -30.21
CA ALA A 2 -5.45 -48.53 -31.36
C ALA A 2 -5.68 -47.02 -31.54
N PHE A 3 -4.77 -46.08 -31.25
CA PHE A 3 -3.40 -45.78 -31.79
C PHE A 3 -2.64 -44.85 -30.79
N ARG A 4 -1.40 -45.09 -30.34
CA ARG A 4 -0.03 -44.84 -30.89
C ARG A 4 0.42 -43.38 -31.17
N ARG A 5 1.31 -42.88 -30.27
CA ARG A 5 2.60 -42.12 -30.40
C ARG A 5 2.90 -41.30 -31.67
N LYS A 6 3.53 -40.12 -31.45
CA LYS A 6 4.85 -39.76 -32.04
C LYS A 6 5.59 -38.66 -31.25
N GLN A 7 6.85 -38.94 -30.93
CA GLN A 7 7.92 -37.99 -30.59
C GLN A 7 8.48 -37.34 -31.87
N ALA A 8 9.11 -36.16 -31.72
CA ALA A 8 10.31 -35.79 -32.47
C ALA A 8 11.16 -34.80 -31.65
N SER A 9 12.38 -35.21 -31.31
CA SER A 9 13.51 -34.37 -30.87
C SER A 9 14.49 -34.21 -32.05
N ILE A 10 15.32 -33.15 -32.06
CA ILE A 10 16.64 -32.94 -32.75
C ILE A 10 16.86 -31.41 -32.83
N LEU A 11 18.02 -30.77 -32.60
CA LEU A 11 19.39 -31.14 -32.20
C LEU A 11 20.25 -29.84 -32.14
N THR A 12 20.97 -29.63 -31.02
CA THR A 12 22.37 -29.15 -30.84
C THR A 12 22.90 -27.89 -31.54
N PHE A 13 23.49 -26.96 -30.75
CA PHE A 13 24.94 -26.65 -30.83
C PHE A 13 25.54 -26.17 -29.50
N LEU A 14 26.81 -26.52 -29.33
CA LEU A 14 27.67 -26.53 -28.14
C LEU A 14 28.72 -25.40 -28.23
N VAL A 15 29.45 -25.16 -27.13
CA VAL A 15 30.82 -24.56 -26.97
C VAL A 15 30.80 -23.15 -26.33
N LEU A 16 31.64 -22.77 -25.35
CA LEU A 16 32.49 -23.40 -24.32
C LEU A 16 33.18 -22.22 -23.57
N VAL A 17 33.30 -22.32 -22.24
CA VAL A 17 34.40 -21.83 -21.36
C VAL A 17 34.73 -20.33 -21.27
N GLY A 18 34.70 -19.86 -20.02
CA GLY A 18 35.40 -18.66 -19.54
C GLY A 18 35.40 -18.55 -18.01
N CYS A 19 36.11 -19.45 -17.33
CA CYS A 19 36.48 -19.31 -15.92
C CYS A 19 37.71 -18.39 -15.81
N VAL A 20 37.73 -17.46 -14.84
CA VAL A 20 38.82 -17.23 -13.84
C VAL A 20 38.55 -15.96 -13.02
N ILE A 21 38.22 -16.18 -11.74
CA ILE A 21 38.71 -15.57 -10.49
C ILE A 21 39.15 -14.09 -10.48
N GLY A 22 38.50 -13.32 -9.60
CA GLY A 22 39.03 -12.08 -9.02
C GLY A 22 38.29 -11.68 -7.75
N SER A 23 38.77 -12.12 -6.59
CA SER A 23 38.34 -11.73 -5.25
C SER A 23 39.02 -10.44 -4.77
N ALA A 24 38.28 -9.51 -4.17
CA ALA A 24 38.73 -8.54 -3.13
C ALA A 24 37.48 -7.83 -2.55
N THR A 25 36.92 -8.23 -1.41
CA THR A 25 37.16 -7.72 -0.03
C THR A 25 37.19 -6.19 0.16
N TYR A 26 36.13 -5.70 0.83
CA TYR A 26 36.05 -4.65 1.86
C TYR A 26 36.67 -3.26 1.64
N ALA A 27 35.80 -2.24 1.66
CA ALA A 27 36.01 -1.02 2.46
C ALA A 27 34.68 -0.28 2.67
N ALA A 28 34.44 0.08 3.93
CA ALA A 28 33.31 0.88 4.39
C ALA A 28 33.33 2.33 3.86
N GLU A 29 32.15 2.86 3.51
CA GLU A 29 31.85 4.29 3.50
C GLU A 29 30.55 4.47 4.31
N LYS A 30 30.59 4.90 5.57
CA LYS A 30 30.91 6.24 6.08
C LYS A 30 29.82 7.25 5.72
N SER A 31 29.16 7.72 6.78
CA SER A 31 28.13 8.77 6.78
C SER A 31 28.42 9.92 5.80
N VAL A 32 27.43 10.24 4.99
CA VAL A 32 27.25 11.56 4.38
C VAL A 32 25.86 11.99 4.86
N GLY A 33 25.75 12.87 5.85
CA GLY A 33 26.21 14.24 5.73
C GLY A 33 25.04 15.04 5.18
N THR A 34 24.32 15.72 6.06
CA THR A 34 23.27 16.69 5.74
C THR A 34 23.78 17.60 4.61
N LEU A 35 23.16 17.53 3.43
CA LEU A 35 23.42 18.49 2.37
C LEU A 35 22.79 19.82 2.78
N VAL A 36 23.61 20.68 3.38
CA VAL A 36 23.34 22.11 3.43
C VAL A 36 23.59 22.65 2.03
N VAL A 37 22.54 23.08 1.34
CA VAL A 37 22.69 23.88 0.12
C VAL A 37 23.13 25.28 0.56
N ASP A 38 24.44 25.51 0.58
CA ASP A 38 25.00 26.85 0.66
C ASP A 38 24.78 27.54 -0.71
N THR A 39 24.11 28.68 -0.67
CA THR A 39 23.98 29.57 -1.82
C THR A 39 25.32 30.28 -2.02
N TYR A 40 26.20 29.74 -2.86
CA TYR A 40 27.46 30.40 -3.18
C TYR A 40 27.21 31.51 -4.21
N ILE A 41 27.30 32.77 -3.79
CA ILE A 41 27.49 33.92 -4.67
C ILE A 41 29.00 34.04 -4.86
N SER A 42 29.54 33.55 -5.98
CA SER A 42 30.93 33.81 -6.33
C SER A 42 31.06 35.22 -6.89
N ASP A 43 31.85 36.04 -6.22
CA ASP A 43 32.44 37.27 -6.74
C ASP A 43 33.64 36.87 -7.61
N ASP A 44 33.61 37.21 -8.89
CA ASP A 44 34.75 36.99 -9.80
C ASP A 44 35.53 38.32 -9.86
N GLY A 45 36.46 38.46 -8.92
CA GLY A 45 37.23 39.68 -8.69
C GLY A 45 38.72 39.39 -8.61
N ASP A 46 39.31 38.81 -9.66
CA ASP A 46 40.76 38.84 -9.89
C ASP A 46 41.14 40.11 -10.69
N ASP A 47 41.05 41.28 -10.04
CA ASP A 47 41.85 42.46 -10.41
C ASP A 47 42.13 43.34 -9.17
N PRO A 48 43.39 43.44 -8.68
CA PRO A 48 43.69 44.12 -7.41
C PRO A 48 44.00 45.62 -7.53
N GLU A 49 43.69 46.29 -8.64
CA GLU A 49 43.99 47.72 -8.81
C GLU A 49 42.85 48.52 -9.45
N GLU A 50 41.76 48.82 -8.72
CA GLU A 50 40.99 50.07 -8.94
C GLU A 50 40.16 50.48 -7.70
N GLU A 51 39.93 51.79 -7.58
CA GLU A 51 39.58 52.58 -6.38
C GLU A 51 38.23 52.24 -5.68
N PRO A 52 38.09 52.55 -4.36
CA PRO A 52 36.90 52.23 -3.58
C PRO A 52 35.88 53.38 -3.63
N ASP A 53 35.15 53.54 -4.73
CA ASP A 53 33.97 54.40 -4.78
C ASP A 53 33.08 53.99 -5.96
N ASP A 54 32.44 52.82 -5.90
CA ASP A 54 31.23 52.57 -6.69
C ASP A 54 30.13 51.97 -5.82
N VAL A 55 29.04 52.74 -5.71
CA VAL A 55 27.80 52.37 -5.05
C VAL A 55 27.24 51.14 -5.76
N GLN A 56 26.93 50.09 -5.01
CA GLN A 56 26.22 48.91 -5.51
C GLN A 56 24.96 49.36 -6.27
N GLY A 57 25.04 49.35 -7.60
CA GLY A 57 23.89 49.52 -8.47
C GLY A 57 22.90 48.40 -8.21
N ALA A 58 21.63 48.76 -8.05
CA ALA A 58 20.52 47.82 -7.98
C ALA A 58 20.63 46.85 -9.17
N ARG A 59 20.83 45.57 -8.89
CA ARG A 59 20.85 44.55 -9.94
C ARG A 59 19.40 44.31 -10.37
N THR A 60 19.07 44.69 -11.60
CA THR A 60 17.71 44.68 -12.19
C THR A 60 17.39 43.43 -13.02
N ASN A 61 18.23 42.39 -12.98
CA ASN A 61 18.13 41.26 -13.90
C ASN A 61 18.02 39.93 -13.14
N ILE A 62 17.05 39.09 -13.53
CA ILE A 62 17.00 37.66 -13.14
C ILE A 62 17.72 36.85 -14.22
N THR A 63 18.66 35.99 -13.81
CA THR A 63 19.38 35.07 -14.71
C THR A 63 19.15 33.64 -14.26
N ILE A 64 18.56 32.80 -15.11
CA ILE A 64 18.42 31.35 -14.88
C ILE A 64 19.44 30.63 -15.78
N ARG A 65 20.20 29.70 -15.20
CA ARG A 65 21.18 28.86 -15.93
C ARG A 65 20.82 27.41 -15.70
N GLY A 66 20.82 26.60 -16.76
CA GLY A 66 20.69 25.15 -16.69
C GLY A 66 21.92 24.48 -17.31
N GLY A 67 22.56 23.57 -16.57
CA GLY A 67 23.62 22.70 -17.09
C GLY A 67 24.48 22.09 -15.99
N SER A 68 24.86 20.81 -16.16
CA SER A 68 25.80 20.10 -15.30
C SER A 68 27.26 20.44 -15.61
N ASP A 69 28.15 20.15 -14.66
CA ASP A 69 29.53 20.64 -14.48
C ASP A 69 30.56 20.12 -15.53
N GLY A 70 30.12 19.77 -16.73
CA GLY A 70 31.00 19.33 -17.82
C GLY A 70 31.59 20.51 -18.59
N ALA A 71 32.92 20.59 -18.63
CA ALA A 71 33.71 21.66 -19.28
C ALA A 71 33.48 21.88 -20.80
N ASN A 72 32.53 21.16 -21.42
CA ASN A 72 32.15 21.30 -22.83
C ASN A 72 30.66 21.68 -23.03
N SER A 73 29.91 21.99 -21.97
CA SER A 73 28.57 22.55 -22.11
C SER A 73 28.65 23.99 -22.66
N LEU A 74 27.64 24.39 -23.46
CA LEU A 74 27.48 25.69 -24.14
C LEU A 74 27.34 26.89 -23.18
N ASN A 75 28.28 27.04 -22.25
CA ASN A 75 28.26 28.04 -21.21
C ASN A 75 28.88 29.35 -21.70
N ALA A 76 28.03 30.29 -22.15
CA ALA A 76 28.22 31.73 -21.93
C ALA A 76 27.05 32.61 -22.45
N LYS A 77 25.84 32.10 -22.67
CA LYS A 77 24.72 32.98 -23.06
C LYS A 77 23.48 32.69 -22.24
N ALA A 78 22.96 33.75 -21.61
CA ALA A 78 21.68 33.75 -20.93
C ALA A 78 20.59 33.32 -21.93
N PHE A 79 19.72 32.40 -21.52
CA PHE A 79 18.64 31.93 -22.38
C PHE A 79 17.43 32.89 -22.39
N LEU A 80 17.29 33.71 -21.34
CA LEU A 80 16.30 34.77 -21.27
C LEU A 80 16.77 35.82 -20.24
N THR A 81 16.53 37.10 -20.48
CA THR A 81 16.80 38.18 -19.52
C THR A 81 15.65 39.18 -19.61
N PHE A 82 14.99 39.43 -18.49
CA PHE A 82 13.99 40.50 -18.39
C PHE A 82 14.64 41.69 -17.70
N ASP A 83 14.53 42.87 -18.32
CA ASP A 83 14.90 44.14 -17.70
C ASP A 83 13.62 44.75 -17.12
N LEU A 84 13.52 44.76 -15.79
CA LEU A 84 12.35 45.27 -15.09
C LEU A 84 12.79 46.50 -14.30
N THR A 85 12.71 47.66 -14.94
CA THR A 85 13.14 48.93 -14.35
C THR A 85 12.16 49.49 -13.30
N GLU A 86 11.00 48.87 -13.08
CA GLU A 86 10.04 49.23 -12.03
C GLU A 86 9.54 48.02 -11.23
N ALA A 87 9.11 48.26 -9.98
CA ALA A 87 8.73 47.24 -9.02
C ALA A 87 7.40 46.55 -9.40
N ILE A 88 7.41 45.22 -9.50
CA ILE A 88 6.21 44.39 -9.69
C ILE A 88 5.39 44.41 -8.39
N ASP A 89 4.08 44.71 -8.48
CA ASP A 89 3.14 44.59 -7.34
C ASP A 89 2.81 43.10 -7.11
N PRO A 90 3.24 42.48 -6.00
CA PRO A 90 3.04 41.05 -5.74
C PRO A 90 1.60 40.68 -5.41
N THR A 91 0.69 41.65 -5.29
CA THR A 91 -0.72 41.42 -4.95
C THR A 91 -1.62 41.22 -6.16
N LEU A 92 -1.09 41.38 -7.38
CA LEU A 92 -1.85 41.27 -8.62
C LEU A 92 -1.53 39.97 -9.37
N PRO A 93 -2.51 39.36 -10.06
CA PRO A 93 -2.28 38.19 -10.89
C PRO A 93 -1.59 38.59 -12.20
N TYR A 94 -0.53 37.86 -12.57
CA TYR A 94 0.20 38.02 -13.81
C TYR A 94 0.03 36.81 -14.72
N PHE A 95 0.04 37.04 -16.03
CA PHE A 95 -0.05 35.99 -17.04
C PHE A 95 1.09 36.15 -18.04
N LEU A 96 1.68 35.03 -18.44
CA LEU A 96 2.69 34.95 -19.49
C LEU A 96 2.01 34.49 -20.79
N GLU A 97 1.99 35.35 -21.80
CA GLU A 97 1.55 35.00 -23.14
C GLU A 97 2.75 34.63 -24.00
N VAL A 98 2.65 33.53 -24.72
CA VAL A 98 3.64 33.13 -25.74
C VAL A 98 2.91 33.05 -27.07
N THR A 99 3.28 33.91 -28.02
CA THR A 99 2.80 33.83 -29.39
C THR A 99 3.88 33.20 -30.24
N THR A 100 3.58 32.05 -30.85
CA THR A 100 4.52 31.40 -31.79
C THR A 100 4.14 31.69 -33.24
N ASP A 101 5.11 32.08 -34.04
CA ASP A 101 4.92 32.31 -35.47
C ASP A 101 5.08 30.99 -36.23
N VAL A 102 4.06 30.62 -37.00
CA VAL A 102 3.95 29.32 -37.68
C VAL A 102 4.87 29.17 -38.89
N ASP A 103 5.52 30.25 -39.35
CA ASP A 103 6.29 30.25 -40.61
C ASP A 103 7.82 30.37 -40.41
N GLY A 104 8.37 29.74 -39.38
CA GLY A 104 9.77 29.26 -39.40
C GLY A 104 10.88 30.31 -39.39
N SER A 105 10.67 31.50 -38.84
CA SER A 105 11.78 32.41 -38.54
C SER A 105 11.54 33.23 -37.26
N SER A 106 12.03 32.71 -36.13
CA SER A 106 12.44 33.41 -34.89
C SER A 106 11.57 34.59 -34.41
N GLY A 107 10.26 34.53 -34.61
CA GLY A 107 9.32 35.60 -34.29
C GLY A 107 8.48 35.35 -33.04
N ASP A 108 8.90 34.46 -32.16
CA ASP A 108 8.14 34.16 -30.95
C ASP A 108 8.20 35.35 -29.99
N THR A 109 7.05 35.92 -29.66
CA THR A 109 6.93 37.02 -28.69
C THR A 109 6.44 36.48 -27.35
N PHE A 110 7.11 36.90 -26.28
CA PHE A 110 6.72 36.62 -24.90
C PHE A 110 6.23 37.93 -24.25
N GLY A 111 4.97 37.95 -23.83
CA GLY A 111 4.36 39.09 -23.11
C GLY A 111 4.10 38.73 -21.65
N VAL A 112 4.38 39.64 -20.72
CA VAL A 112 3.95 39.52 -19.33
C VAL A 112 2.93 40.61 -19.06
N TYR A 113 1.73 40.23 -18.64
CA TYR A 113 0.65 41.18 -18.37
C TYR A 113 0.25 41.16 -16.90
N SER A 114 0.05 42.34 -16.32
CA SER A 114 -0.79 42.55 -15.14
C SER A 114 -2.23 42.79 -15.59
N ILE A 115 -3.21 42.07 -15.05
CA ILE A 115 -4.62 42.23 -15.46
C ILE A 115 -5.23 43.57 -14.99
N THR A 116 -4.69 44.22 -13.97
CA THR A 116 -5.38 45.30 -13.26
C THR A 116 -4.74 46.70 -13.39
N ASP A 117 -3.59 46.85 -14.07
CA ASP A 117 -2.93 48.16 -14.21
C ASP A 117 -2.94 48.68 -15.67
N PRO A 118 -3.81 49.67 -16.00
CA PRO A 118 -3.88 50.26 -17.33
C PRO A 118 -2.69 51.18 -17.67
N ASP A 119 -1.94 51.67 -16.68
CA ASP A 119 -0.77 52.53 -16.91
C ASP A 119 0.46 51.70 -17.31
N LEU A 120 0.61 50.48 -16.77
CA LEU A 120 1.67 49.54 -17.13
C LEU A 120 1.56 49.06 -18.60
N ARG A 121 0.34 48.98 -19.16
CA ARG A 121 0.11 48.68 -20.59
C ARG A 121 0.56 49.80 -21.54
N ALA A 122 0.69 51.03 -21.06
CA ALA A 122 1.08 52.18 -21.90
C ALA A 122 2.59 52.43 -21.92
N ILE A 123 3.35 51.77 -21.04
CA ILE A 123 4.76 52.08 -20.76
C ILE A 123 5.73 51.07 -21.39
N ILE A 124 5.29 49.84 -21.69
CA ILE A 124 6.12 48.85 -22.39
C ILE A 124 6.20 49.23 -23.88
N ASP A 125 7.29 49.90 -24.27
CA ASP A 125 7.61 50.16 -25.67
C ASP A 125 8.21 48.89 -26.31
N GLU A 126 7.34 48.12 -26.97
CA GLU A 126 7.67 46.89 -27.71
C GLU A 126 8.82 47.08 -28.72
N THR A 127 9.11 48.31 -29.15
CA THR A 127 10.17 48.60 -30.12
C THR A 127 11.58 48.61 -29.53
N THR A 128 11.72 48.53 -28.21
CA THR A 128 13.02 48.55 -27.52
C THR A 128 13.60 47.16 -27.21
N LEU A 129 12.85 46.08 -27.51
CA LEU A 129 13.30 44.70 -27.39
C LEU A 129 14.27 44.34 -28.53
N THR A 130 15.57 44.32 -28.26
CA THR A 130 16.57 43.84 -29.22
C THR A 130 17.01 42.40 -28.96
N TRP A 131 16.94 41.57 -30.00
CA TRP A 131 17.43 40.19 -30.04
C TRP A 131 18.82 40.09 -30.66
N ASN A 132 19.63 39.13 -30.20
CA ASN A 132 20.95 38.87 -30.77
C ASN A 132 21.14 37.37 -31.07
N VAL A 133 20.79 36.96 -32.29
CA VAL A 133 20.96 35.57 -32.74
C VAL A 133 22.39 35.40 -33.25
N ALA A 134 23.24 34.71 -32.50
CA ALA A 134 24.54 34.27 -33.02
C ALA A 134 24.35 32.98 -33.81
N ALA A 135 24.57 33.04 -35.13
CA ALA A 135 24.53 31.86 -35.99
C ALA A 135 25.58 30.83 -35.55
N ALA A 136 25.14 29.62 -35.18
CA ALA A 136 26.02 28.50 -34.90
C ALA A 136 26.55 27.93 -36.23
N SER A 137 27.65 28.48 -36.74
CA SER A 137 28.42 27.82 -37.79
C SER A 137 29.45 26.87 -37.16
N ALA A 138 29.05 25.62 -36.91
CA ALA A 138 29.98 24.54 -36.61
C ALA A 138 29.99 23.54 -37.79
N PRO A 139 31.08 23.44 -38.56
CA PRO A 139 31.21 22.45 -39.62
C PRO A 139 31.53 21.09 -39.00
N GLY A 140 30.59 20.14 -39.01
CA GLY A 140 30.89 18.75 -38.63
C GLY A 140 29.77 17.86 -38.07
N ALA A 141 28.54 18.34 -37.90
CA ALA A 141 27.44 17.46 -37.45
C ALA A 141 26.93 16.60 -38.62
N VAL A 142 27.35 15.34 -38.62
CA VAL A 142 26.89 14.29 -39.53
C VAL A 142 25.48 13.87 -39.13
N GLU A 143 24.59 13.77 -40.11
CA GLU A 143 23.26 13.18 -39.96
C GLU A 143 23.34 11.74 -39.44
N SER A 144 22.71 11.48 -38.29
CA SER A 144 22.25 10.13 -37.93
C SER A 144 20.94 10.21 -37.14
N PHE A 145 19.84 10.20 -37.87
CA PHE A 145 18.57 9.67 -37.38
C PHE A 145 18.74 8.16 -37.18
N ARG A 146 18.79 7.69 -35.92
CA ARG A 146 18.24 6.41 -35.41
C ARG A 146 18.67 6.14 -33.97
N ASP A 147 17.73 5.55 -33.23
CA ASP A 147 17.78 4.91 -31.92
C ASP A 147 17.72 5.80 -30.66
N LEU A 148 16.49 5.98 -30.20
CA LEU A 148 16.12 6.02 -28.79
C LEU A 148 14.70 5.45 -28.65
N ASP A 149 14.61 4.12 -28.73
CA ASP A 149 13.54 3.36 -28.07
C ASP A 149 13.95 3.17 -26.60
N ALA A 150 12.96 3.30 -25.69
CA ALA A 150 13.00 3.02 -24.25
C ALA A 150 13.59 4.10 -23.30
N VAL A 151 12.85 5.20 -23.09
CA VAL A 151 12.55 5.76 -21.75
C VAL A 151 11.12 6.33 -21.81
N GLY A 152 10.31 6.02 -20.79
CA GLY A 152 8.87 6.28 -20.75
C GLY A 152 8.43 7.72 -20.47
N ASN A 153 7.11 7.89 -20.65
CA ASN A 153 6.19 8.94 -20.18
C ASN A 153 6.61 10.40 -20.35
N GLU A 154 6.16 10.97 -21.48
CA GLU A 154 6.17 12.40 -21.78
C GLU A 154 4.79 13.00 -21.42
N VAL A 155 4.79 14.00 -20.54
CA VAL A 155 3.59 14.67 -19.99
C VAL A 155 3.43 16.04 -20.63
N ALA A 156 2.28 16.29 -21.24
CA ALA A 156 1.73 17.62 -21.49
C ALA A 156 0.20 17.52 -21.53
N GLN A 157 -0.50 18.36 -20.77
CA GLN A 157 -1.95 18.45 -20.83
C GLN A 157 -2.35 19.23 -22.10
N PHE A 158 -2.55 18.50 -23.19
CA PHE A 158 -3.35 18.94 -24.32
C PHE A 158 -4.67 18.15 -24.27
N LEU A 159 -5.79 18.83 -24.08
CA LEU A 159 -7.11 18.22 -24.20
C LEU A 159 -7.35 17.84 -25.67
N ALA A 160 -7.33 16.54 -25.97
CA ALA A 160 -7.87 15.98 -27.21
C ALA A 160 -9.15 15.20 -26.89
N PRO A 161 -10.26 15.38 -27.62
CA PRO A 161 -11.49 14.64 -27.37
C PRO A 161 -11.37 13.20 -27.92
N GLY A 162 -11.40 12.21 -27.01
CA GLY A 162 -11.49 10.76 -27.27
C GLY A 162 -10.17 10.09 -27.68
N THR A 163 -9.82 8.87 -27.29
CA THR A 163 -10.44 7.81 -26.47
C THR A 163 -9.28 7.08 -25.76
N THR A 164 -9.49 6.70 -24.48
CA THR A 164 -8.67 5.77 -23.68
C THR A 164 -7.17 6.07 -23.62
N ASN A 165 -6.71 6.76 -22.58
CA ASN A 165 -5.38 6.58 -21.96
C ASN A 165 -5.33 7.30 -20.61
N THR A 166 -4.61 6.69 -19.67
CA THR A 166 -4.52 7.03 -18.24
C THR A 166 -4.07 8.49 -18.00
N PRO A 167 -4.77 9.27 -17.15
CA PRO A 167 -4.43 10.67 -16.91
C PRO A 167 -3.21 10.83 -16.00
N ILE A 168 -2.44 11.89 -16.22
CA ILE A 168 -1.48 12.43 -15.23
C ILE A 168 -2.11 13.68 -14.60
N LEU A 169 -2.16 13.67 -13.27
CA LEU A 169 -2.99 14.50 -12.39
C LEU A 169 -2.24 15.73 -11.83
N SER A 170 -1.80 16.66 -12.68
CA SER A 170 -1.40 17.97 -12.16
C SER A 170 -1.63 19.08 -13.17
N SER A 171 -2.57 19.97 -12.85
CA SER A 171 -2.66 21.29 -13.47
C SER A 171 -1.85 22.24 -12.59
N PHE A 172 -0.83 22.92 -13.14
CA PHE A 172 -0.10 23.95 -12.41
C PHE A 172 -0.96 25.22 -12.37
N PHE A 173 -1.52 25.54 -11.20
CA PHE A 173 -2.16 26.84 -10.94
C PHE A 173 -1.39 27.58 -9.83
N GLY A 174 -1.39 28.91 -9.89
CA GLY A 174 -0.50 29.79 -9.12
C GLY A 174 -0.59 29.74 -7.58
N SER A 175 -1.37 28.82 -7.00
CA SER A 175 -1.40 28.56 -5.55
C SER A 175 -0.15 27.82 -5.03
N ASP A 176 0.65 27.18 -5.90
CA ASP A 176 1.94 26.58 -5.53
C ASP A 176 3.08 27.60 -5.39
N ILE A 177 2.77 28.89 -5.50
CA ILE A 177 3.71 29.99 -5.30
C ILE A 177 3.82 30.26 -3.80
N GLN A 178 4.90 29.78 -3.16
CA GLN A 178 5.18 30.14 -1.77
C GLN A 178 5.37 31.67 -1.62
N SER A 179 4.80 32.20 -0.54
CA SER A 179 4.64 33.62 -0.23
C SER A 179 5.86 34.51 -0.51
N PHE A 180 5.61 35.68 -1.10
CA PHE A 180 6.58 36.77 -1.20
C PHE A 180 6.93 37.32 0.20
N GLY A 181 8.17 37.12 0.64
CA GLY A 181 8.71 37.87 1.77
C GLY A 181 9.00 39.33 1.35
N PRO A 182 8.62 40.35 2.14
CA PRO A 182 8.91 41.74 1.79
C PRO A 182 10.42 41.96 1.71
N GLY A 183 10.93 42.25 0.51
CA GLY A 183 12.33 42.63 0.28
C GLY A 183 13.16 41.71 -0.61
N LEU A 184 12.60 40.63 -1.19
CA LEU A 184 13.31 39.80 -2.17
C LEU A 184 12.69 39.96 -3.57
N GLY A 185 13.45 40.56 -4.49
CA GLY A 185 13.06 40.83 -5.89
C GLY A 185 13.21 39.65 -6.84
N SER A 186 12.99 38.42 -6.38
CA SER A 186 13.07 37.24 -7.25
C SER A 186 12.10 36.15 -6.79
N ALA A 187 11.33 35.60 -7.73
CA ALA A 187 10.64 34.32 -7.58
C ALA A 187 11.45 33.23 -8.28
N VAL A 188 11.61 32.06 -7.66
CA VAL A 188 12.18 30.87 -8.29
C VAL A 188 11.03 29.92 -8.59
N PHE A 189 10.78 29.66 -9.87
CA PHE A 189 9.98 28.52 -10.30
C PHE A 189 10.85 27.27 -10.14
N GLY A 190 10.62 26.49 -9.08
CA GLY A 190 11.36 25.27 -8.81
C GLY A 190 10.44 24.06 -8.80
N ILE A 191 10.51 23.22 -9.84
CA ILE A 191 10.20 21.80 -9.68
C ILE A 191 11.40 21.23 -8.92
N VAL A 192 11.24 20.97 -7.61
CA VAL A 192 12.34 20.48 -6.77
C VAL A 192 12.47 18.97 -6.95
N GLY A 193 13.07 18.56 -8.06
CA GLY A 193 13.43 17.17 -8.32
C GLY A 193 14.75 17.11 -9.08
N GLY A 194 15.75 16.42 -8.54
CA GLY A 194 17.15 16.39 -9.02
C GLY A 194 17.41 15.66 -10.34
N GLY A 195 16.51 15.76 -11.32
CA GLY A 195 16.72 15.31 -12.69
C GLY A 195 16.75 16.48 -13.66
N ASN A 196 17.44 16.32 -14.80
CA ASN A 196 17.37 17.26 -15.91
C ASN A 196 15.92 17.37 -16.42
N GLN A 197 15.14 18.31 -15.88
CA GLN A 197 13.81 18.60 -16.36
C GLN A 197 13.88 19.78 -17.32
N GLN A 198 13.73 19.47 -18.61
CA GLN A 198 13.50 20.44 -19.67
C GLN A 198 11.98 20.56 -19.85
N ILE A 199 11.41 21.75 -19.65
CA ILE A 199 10.04 22.03 -20.08
C ILE A 199 10.10 22.26 -21.59
N ASP A 200 9.84 21.20 -22.35
CA ASP A 200 9.83 21.23 -23.81
C ASP A 200 8.35 21.37 -24.26
N ILE A 201 7.88 22.61 -24.47
CA ILE A 201 6.55 22.84 -25.05
C ILE A 201 6.67 22.60 -26.55
N LYS A 202 6.70 21.34 -26.95
CA LYS A 202 6.59 20.97 -28.36
C LYS A 202 5.12 21.05 -28.73
N SER A 203 4.70 22.14 -29.37
CA SER A 203 3.55 22.02 -30.27
C SER A 203 3.97 21.02 -31.34
N LYS A 204 3.47 19.78 -31.25
CA LYS A 204 3.65 18.79 -32.31
C LYS A 204 3.26 19.49 -33.61
N GLU A 205 4.15 19.53 -34.60
CA GLU A 205 3.76 19.88 -35.97
C GLU A 205 2.61 18.91 -36.32
N LEU A 206 1.39 19.43 -36.25
CA LEU A 206 0.21 18.64 -36.53
C LEU A 206 0.29 18.26 -38.00
N ALA A 207 0.14 16.97 -38.30
CA ALA A 207 0.04 16.50 -39.67
C ALA A 207 -0.98 17.37 -40.41
N ALA A 208 -0.60 17.87 -41.59
CA ALA A 208 -1.42 18.78 -42.38
C ALA A 208 -2.88 18.28 -42.45
N GLY A 209 -3.79 18.97 -41.76
CA GLY A 209 -5.21 18.62 -41.67
C GLY A 209 -5.77 18.38 -40.25
N VAL A 210 -4.94 18.30 -39.20
CA VAL A 210 -5.42 18.30 -37.81
C VAL A 210 -5.32 19.73 -37.28
N GLY A 211 -6.45 20.30 -36.83
CA GLY A 211 -6.54 21.71 -36.41
C GLY A 211 -5.55 22.06 -35.29
N ALA A 212 -4.98 23.27 -35.35
CA ALA A 212 -3.96 23.77 -34.44
C ALA A 212 -4.25 23.42 -32.97
N ALA A 213 -3.22 22.99 -32.24
CA ALA A 213 -3.28 22.89 -30.79
C ALA A 213 -3.49 24.31 -30.24
N ARG A 214 -4.70 24.57 -29.74
CA ARG A 214 -5.08 25.87 -29.22
C ARG A 214 -4.76 25.93 -27.73
N LEU A 215 -3.98 26.91 -27.33
CA LEU A 215 -4.01 27.39 -25.96
C LEU A 215 -5.42 27.99 -25.75
N PHE A 216 -6.23 27.34 -24.94
CA PHE A 216 -7.55 27.86 -24.63
C PHE A 216 -7.41 28.94 -23.54
N SER A 217 -7.48 30.21 -23.93
CA SER A 217 -7.78 31.29 -22.99
C SER A 217 -9.29 31.30 -22.79
N PHE A 218 -9.76 30.95 -21.59
CA PHE A 218 -11.16 31.12 -21.22
C PHE A 218 -11.32 32.49 -20.56
N ASP A 219 -12.35 33.25 -20.97
CA ASP A 219 -12.71 34.47 -20.26
C ASP A 219 -13.26 34.06 -18.88
N ASN A 220 -12.67 34.60 -17.81
CA ASN A 220 -13.16 34.43 -16.45
C ASN A 220 -14.23 35.49 -16.17
N ILE A 221 -15.45 35.05 -15.85
CA ILE A 221 -16.58 35.92 -15.51
C ILE A 221 -16.97 35.69 -14.06
N ASP A 222 -16.77 36.71 -13.23
CA ASP A 222 -17.10 36.68 -11.82
C ASP A 222 -18.61 36.83 -11.55
N SER A 223 -19.07 36.35 -10.40
CA SER A 223 -20.40 36.67 -9.87
C SER A 223 -20.49 38.13 -9.40
N ASN A 224 -21.70 38.68 -9.41
CA ASN A 224 -21.94 40.13 -9.34
C ASN A 224 -21.82 40.77 -7.94
N GLY A 225 -21.28 40.09 -6.92
CA GLY A 225 -20.99 40.64 -5.58
C GLY A 225 -22.22 41.14 -4.79
N SER A 226 -23.44 40.92 -5.30
CA SER A 226 -24.69 41.40 -4.72
C SER A 226 -25.42 40.35 -3.87
N GLY A 227 -24.73 39.30 -3.43
CA GLY A 227 -25.30 38.23 -2.61
C GLY A 227 -25.86 37.06 -3.39
N GLY A 228 -25.44 36.88 -4.65
CA GLY A 228 -25.76 35.69 -5.43
C GLY A 228 -27.14 35.64 -6.11
N GLY A 229 -27.47 34.48 -6.69
CA GLY A 229 -28.69 34.23 -7.47
C GLY A 229 -28.58 33.00 -8.38
N PRO A 230 -29.62 32.67 -9.18
CA PRO A 230 -29.62 31.51 -10.06
C PRO A 230 -28.48 31.51 -11.07
N ILE A 231 -27.84 30.37 -11.27
CA ILE A 231 -26.64 30.21 -12.10
C ILE A 231 -26.85 30.64 -13.56
N ASN A 232 -28.07 30.52 -14.08
CA ASN A 232 -28.42 30.90 -15.46
C ASN A 232 -29.00 32.32 -15.58
N ALA A 233 -29.14 33.05 -14.48
CA ALA A 233 -29.64 34.42 -14.51
C ALA A 233 -28.55 35.40 -14.92
N THR A 234 -28.89 36.32 -15.84
CA THR A 234 -27.96 37.36 -16.30
C THR A 234 -27.43 38.22 -15.14
N ALA A 235 -28.28 38.52 -14.15
CA ALA A 235 -27.94 39.39 -13.02
C ALA A 235 -26.92 38.77 -12.06
N THR A 236 -26.72 37.45 -12.10
CA THR A 236 -25.77 36.71 -11.27
C THR A 236 -24.32 37.02 -11.66
N TRP A 237 -24.08 37.42 -12.91
CA TRP A 237 -22.73 37.56 -13.48
C TRP A 237 -22.39 39.03 -13.78
N VAL A 238 -21.13 39.43 -13.58
CA VAL A 238 -20.67 40.84 -13.73
C VAL A 238 -20.90 41.40 -15.14
N ASN A 239 -20.92 40.55 -16.17
CA ASN A 239 -21.16 40.97 -17.55
C ASN A 239 -22.64 41.14 -17.89
N ASN A 240 -23.56 40.87 -16.95
CA ASN A 240 -25.01 40.90 -17.14
C ASN A 240 -25.49 40.04 -18.33
N ALA A 241 -24.81 38.93 -18.62
CA ALA A 241 -25.16 37.99 -19.68
C ALA A 241 -25.47 36.60 -19.11
N VAL A 242 -26.26 35.83 -19.86
CA VAL A 242 -26.46 34.41 -19.53
C VAL A 242 -25.15 33.66 -19.77
N PRO A 243 -24.86 32.59 -19.00
CA PRO A 243 -23.73 31.74 -19.29
C PRO A 243 -23.74 31.24 -20.73
N VAL A 244 -22.58 31.26 -21.35
CA VAL A 244 -22.31 30.73 -22.70
C VAL A 244 -21.04 29.88 -22.69
N ALA A 245 -20.98 28.94 -23.62
CA ALA A 245 -19.81 28.09 -23.83
C ALA A 245 -18.57 28.91 -24.20
N GLY A 246 -17.41 28.39 -23.84
CA GLY A 246 -16.12 29.04 -24.04
C GLY A 246 -15.68 29.96 -22.90
N ASN A 247 -16.51 30.15 -21.88
CA ASN A 247 -16.16 30.96 -20.71
C ASN A 247 -16.07 30.11 -19.45
N THR A 248 -15.24 30.57 -18.52
CA THR A 248 -15.15 30.07 -17.15
C THR A 248 -15.86 31.04 -16.23
N TYR A 249 -16.68 30.53 -15.32
CA TYR A 249 -17.43 31.34 -14.39
C TYR A 249 -16.89 31.15 -12.98
N ARG A 250 -16.82 32.24 -12.22
CA ARG A 250 -16.25 32.23 -10.87
C ARG A 250 -17.23 32.78 -9.85
N VAL A 251 -17.58 31.98 -8.85
CA VAL A 251 -18.32 32.44 -7.67
C VAL A 251 -17.32 33.09 -6.71
N VAL A 252 -17.44 34.41 -6.51
CA VAL A 252 -16.50 35.16 -5.66
C VAL A 252 -16.90 35.14 -4.18
N SER A 253 -15.98 35.58 -3.32
CA SER A 253 -16.18 35.60 -1.87
C SER A 253 -17.44 36.35 -1.46
N GLY A 254 -18.26 35.74 -0.60
CA GLY A 254 -19.50 36.31 -0.08
C GLY A 254 -20.74 36.13 -0.96
N ASP A 255 -20.59 35.62 -2.19
CA ASP A 255 -21.72 35.29 -3.06
C ASP A 255 -22.16 33.82 -2.88
N ILE A 256 -23.47 33.59 -3.08
CA ILE A 256 -24.09 32.26 -3.11
C ILE A 256 -24.79 32.07 -4.47
N VAL A 257 -24.21 31.29 -5.37
CA VAL A 257 -24.83 31.03 -6.68
C VAL A 257 -25.66 29.75 -6.60
N GLU A 258 -26.91 29.81 -7.02
CA GLU A 258 -27.85 28.69 -6.97
C GLU A 258 -27.86 27.92 -8.29
N ALA A 259 -27.40 26.67 -8.28
CA ALA A 259 -27.60 25.73 -9.38
C ALA A 259 -29.00 25.09 -9.26
N ASP A 260 -30.00 25.85 -9.72
CA ASP A 260 -31.44 25.58 -9.56
C ASP A 260 -32.05 24.68 -10.62
N GLY A 261 -31.24 24.18 -11.56
CA GLY A 261 -31.69 23.33 -12.66
C GLY A 261 -32.59 24.05 -13.67
N ALA A 262 -32.74 25.38 -13.59
CA ALA A 262 -33.48 26.17 -14.56
C ALA A 262 -32.67 26.31 -15.86
N GLY A 263 -32.62 25.22 -16.63
CA GLY A 263 -31.86 25.10 -17.87
C GLY A 263 -30.44 24.57 -17.69
N THR A 264 -29.82 24.15 -18.78
CA THR A 264 -28.44 23.65 -18.81
C THR A 264 -27.46 24.81 -18.72
N PHE A 265 -26.60 24.83 -17.69
CA PHE A 265 -25.50 25.78 -17.61
C PHE A 265 -24.54 25.55 -18.79
N GLN A 266 -24.30 26.61 -19.56
CA GLN A 266 -23.54 26.52 -20.81
C GLN A 266 -22.05 26.85 -20.62
N GLY A 267 -21.60 27.25 -19.44
CA GLY A 267 -20.18 27.55 -19.22
C GLY A 267 -19.31 26.29 -19.34
N ASN A 268 -18.03 26.48 -19.67
CA ASN A 268 -17.09 25.36 -19.81
C ASN A 268 -16.58 24.87 -18.46
N ALA A 269 -16.44 25.79 -17.50
CA ALA A 269 -15.93 25.49 -16.18
C ALA A 269 -16.56 26.40 -15.13
N MET A 270 -16.65 25.89 -13.91
CA MET A 270 -17.08 26.62 -12.73
C MET A 270 -15.98 26.63 -11.69
N ILE A 271 -15.64 27.80 -11.17
CA ILE A 271 -14.69 28.02 -10.08
C ILE A 271 -15.45 28.58 -8.88
N VAL A 272 -15.41 27.91 -7.73
CA VAL A 272 -15.91 28.46 -6.47
C VAL A 272 -14.71 28.97 -5.68
N ALA A 273 -14.57 30.30 -5.62
CA ALA A 273 -13.44 30.95 -4.98
C ALA A 273 -13.55 30.93 -3.45
N ASP A 274 -12.45 31.23 -2.76
CA ASP A 274 -12.42 31.37 -1.30
C ASP A 274 -13.56 32.28 -0.78
N GLY A 275 -14.33 31.74 0.17
CA GLY A 275 -15.51 32.38 0.76
C GLY A 275 -16.75 32.44 -0.15
N GLY A 276 -16.70 31.92 -1.38
CA GLY A 276 -17.86 31.76 -2.26
C GLY A 276 -18.59 30.43 -1.99
N THR A 277 -19.86 30.38 -2.39
CA THR A 277 -20.69 29.16 -2.27
C THR A 277 -21.45 28.87 -3.56
N LEU A 278 -21.39 27.62 -4.02
CA LEU A 278 -22.28 27.10 -5.05
C LEU A 278 -23.29 26.16 -4.40
N ASP A 279 -24.58 26.49 -4.49
CA ASP A 279 -25.68 25.77 -3.85
C ASP A 279 -26.55 25.03 -4.88
N PHE A 280 -26.54 23.70 -4.83
CA PHE A 280 -27.35 22.83 -5.68
C PHE A 280 -28.75 22.67 -5.09
N THR A 281 -29.74 23.26 -5.75
CA THR A 281 -31.16 23.14 -5.36
C THR A 281 -31.97 22.28 -6.34
N ALA A 282 -31.35 21.86 -7.45
CA ALA A 282 -31.87 20.84 -8.37
C ALA A 282 -31.26 19.46 -8.15
N ASP A 283 -31.92 18.44 -8.70
CA ASP A 283 -31.58 17.01 -8.62
C ASP A 283 -30.35 16.62 -9.46
N GLY A 284 -29.67 17.60 -10.06
CA GLY A 284 -28.38 17.36 -10.67
C GLY A 284 -27.72 18.58 -11.28
N PHE A 285 -26.41 18.45 -11.49
CA PHE A 285 -25.57 19.45 -12.10
C PHE A 285 -24.49 18.77 -12.93
N ASP A 286 -24.63 18.86 -14.24
CA ASP A 286 -23.68 18.29 -15.20
C ASP A 286 -22.71 19.37 -15.66
N GLN A 287 -21.41 19.19 -15.41
CA GLN A 287 -20.34 20.10 -15.81
C GLN A 287 -19.07 19.33 -16.14
N ASP A 288 -18.31 19.82 -17.14
CA ASP A 288 -17.02 19.25 -17.50
C ASP A 288 -15.97 19.49 -16.41
N VAL A 289 -15.93 20.69 -15.82
CA VAL A 289 -14.93 21.08 -14.80
C VAL A 289 -15.56 21.90 -13.68
N LEU A 290 -15.41 21.42 -12.45
CA LEU A 290 -15.78 22.12 -11.22
C LEU A 290 -14.55 22.22 -10.29
N TYR A 291 -14.07 23.44 -10.05
CA TYR A 291 -12.95 23.73 -9.15
C TYR A 291 -13.48 24.43 -7.89
N VAL A 292 -13.18 23.88 -6.71
CA VAL A 292 -13.63 24.42 -5.42
C VAL A 292 -12.39 24.76 -4.60
N ASN A 293 -12.04 26.04 -4.54
CA ASN A 293 -10.86 26.50 -3.83
C ASN A 293 -10.95 26.21 -2.32
N ALA A 294 -9.79 26.16 -1.66
CA ALA A 294 -9.73 26.23 -0.21
C ALA A 294 -10.55 27.42 0.33
N GLY A 295 -11.35 27.17 1.37
CA GLY A 295 -12.26 28.16 1.97
C GLY A 295 -13.59 28.37 1.22
N ALA A 296 -13.76 27.78 0.04
CA ALA A 296 -15.02 27.77 -0.71
C ALA A 296 -15.96 26.64 -0.25
N ASN A 297 -17.25 26.75 -0.59
CA ASN A 297 -18.27 25.76 -0.22
C ASN A 297 -19.09 25.27 -1.42
N LEU A 298 -19.28 23.96 -1.51
CA LEU A 298 -20.40 23.35 -2.23
C LEU A 298 -21.47 22.94 -1.23
N THR A 299 -22.72 23.30 -1.50
CA THR A 299 -23.86 22.79 -0.72
C THR A 299 -24.86 22.13 -1.65
N GLN A 300 -25.45 21.02 -1.24
CA GLN A 300 -26.59 20.42 -1.92
C GLN A 300 -27.78 20.39 -0.96
N ASN A 301 -28.92 20.91 -1.43
CA ASN A 301 -30.17 21.09 -0.70
C ASN A 301 -31.40 20.67 -1.53
N SER A 302 -31.20 19.99 -2.67
CA SER A 302 -32.31 19.49 -3.48
C SER A 302 -33.07 18.36 -2.77
N SER A 303 -34.34 18.17 -3.16
CA SER A 303 -35.17 17.08 -2.66
C SER A 303 -35.16 15.93 -3.66
N GLY A 304 -34.79 14.74 -3.22
CA GLY A 304 -34.65 13.57 -4.09
C GLY A 304 -33.19 13.24 -4.34
N ASP A 305 -32.98 12.35 -5.31
CA ASP A 305 -31.66 11.93 -5.75
C ASP A 305 -30.92 13.12 -6.38
N PHE A 306 -29.61 13.16 -6.21
CA PHE A 306 -28.77 14.21 -6.77
C PHE A 306 -27.58 13.63 -7.52
N ALA A 307 -27.34 14.10 -8.75
CA ALA A 307 -26.18 13.74 -9.54
C ALA A 307 -25.29 14.93 -9.86
N LEU A 308 -23.99 14.81 -9.59
CA LEU A 308 -22.96 15.76 -10.00
C LEU A 308 -22.11 15.11 -11.10
N GLY A 309 -22.17 15.64 -12.33
CA GLY A 309 -21.52 15.09 -13.52
C GLY A 309 -22.46 14.29 -14.47
N ASP A 310 -21.88 13.70 -15.52
CA ASP A 310 -22.55 12.82 -16.50
C ASP A 310 -21.92 11.42 -16.50
N ILE A 311 -22.77 10.41 -16.34
CA ILE A 311 -22.41 8.98 -16.37
C ILE A 311 -21.81 8.52 -17.70
N ASN A 312 -22.03 9.25 -18.78
CA ASN A 312 -21.49 8.91 -20.09
C ASN A 312 -20.18 9.63 -20.39
N ALA A 313 -19.84 10.67 -19.61
CA ALA A 313 -18.69 11.53 -19.82
C ALA A 313 -18.24 12.15 -18.50
N LEU A 314 -17.38 11.42 -17.76
CA LEU A 314 -16.88 11.87 -16.47
C LEU A 314 -16.25 13.27 -16.56
N GLY A 315 -16.87 14.23 -15.86
CA GLY A 315 -16.28 15.54 -15.62
C GLY A 315 -15.12 15.48 -14.63
N THR A 316 -14.51 16.61 -14.31
CA THR A 316 -13.47 16.75 -13.28
C THR A 316 -13.95 17.61 -12.12
N LEU A 317 -13.91 17.06 -10.91
CA LEU A 317 -14.09 17.78 -9.66
C LEU A 317 -12.74 17.93 -8.96
N ILE A 318 -12.29 19.16 -8.74
CA ILE A 318 -11.13 19.43 -7.91
C ILE A 318 -11.62 20.10 -6.63
N LEU A 319 -11.63 19.35 -5.53
CA LEU A 319 -12.15 19.77 -4.25
C LEU A 319 -11.01 20.09 -3.30
N ASP A 320 -10.66 21.37 -3.16
CA ASP A 320 -9.72 21.89 -2.14
C ASP A 320 -10.47 22.60 -0.99
N GLY A 321 -11.73 22.97 -1.20
CA GLY A 321 -12.64 23.55 -0.21
C GLY A 321 -13.43 22.52 0.58
N THR A 322 -14.66 22.88 0.96
CA THR A 322 -15.61 21.96 1.62
C THR A 322 -16.82 21.70 0.73
N ALA A 323 -17.28 20.46 0.68
CA ALA A 323 -18.56 20.09 0.09
C ALA A 323 -19.47 19.51 1.18
N THR A 324 -20.72 19.97 1.27
CA THR A 324 -21.73 19.43 2.17
C THR A 324 -22.95 19.01 1.38
N MET A 325 -23.22 17.71 1.34
CA MET A 325 -24.39 17.14 0.67
C MET A 325 -25.44 16.73 1.71
N ASN A 326 -26.68 17.20 1.56
CA ASN A 326 -27.77 16.91 2.50
C ASN A 326 -28.96 16.30 1.75
N PRO A 327 -28.83 15.07 1.20
CA PRO A 327 -29.92 14.42 0.51
C PRO A 327 -31.15 14.29 1.41
N SER A 328 -32.33 14.30 0.79
CA SER A 328 -33.56 13.95 1.49
C SER A 328 -33.58 12.49 1.90
N ALA A 329 -34.58 12.11 2.72
CA ALA A 329 -34.56 10.78 3.28
C ALA A 329 -34.78 9.67 2.23
N GLY A 330 -33.85 8.71 2.14
CA GLY A 330 -33.87 7.61 1.16
C GLY A 330 -33.51 8.06 -0.26
N SER A 331 -32.69 9.10 -0.38
CA SER A 331 -32.23 9.63 -1.66
C SER A 331 -30.75 9.39 -1.88
N ASP A 332 -30.40 9.17 -3.14
CA ASP A 332 -29.06 8.83 -3.57
C ASP A 332 -28.25 10.06 -3.99
N ILE A 333 -26.94 10.01 -3.74
CA ILE A 333 -25.97 11.00 -4.23
C ILE A 333 -25.03 10.33 -5.22
N PHE A 334 -24.97 10.83 -6.44
CA PHE A 334 -24.04 10.38 -7.48
C PHE A 334 -22.95 11.43 -7.68
N ILE A 335 -21.70 11.08 -7.39
CA ILE A 335 -20.54 11.89 -7.74
C ILE A 335 -19.88 11.23 -8.95
N ASP A 336 -20.32 11.65 -10.12
CA ASP A 336 -19.96 11.10 -11.42
C ASP A 336 -18.90 11.95 -12.11
N MET A 337 -17.85 12.23 -11.35
CA MET A 337 -16.72 13.04 -11.78
C MET A 337 -15.42 12.39 -11.30
N VAL A 338 -14.34 12.63 -12.04
CA VAL A 338 -12.98 12.38 -11.56
C VAL A 338 -12.67 13.39 -10.47
N MET A 339 -12.63 12.92 -9.23
CA MET A 339 -12.44 13.72 -8.04
C MET A 339 -10.96 13.75 -7.63
N SER A 340 -10.46 14.96 -7.37
CA SER A 340 -9.10 15.23 -6.87
C SER A 340 -9.12 16.34 -5.81
N GLY A 341 -7.95 16.75 -5.32
CA GLY A 341 -7.80 17.81 -4.32
C GLY A 341 -7.68 17.31 -2.88
N THR A 342 -7.54 18.25 -1.95
CA THR A 342 -7.25 18.00 -0.52
C THR A 342 -8.39 18.38 0.44
N GLY A 343 -9.47 18.93 -0.10
CA GLY A 343 -10.63 19.42 0.63
C GLY A 343 -11.48 18.30 1.25
N ASN A 344 -12.55 18.68 1.96
CA ASN A 344 -13.40 17.71 2.64
C ASN A 344 -14.79 17.65 2.03
N MET A 345 -15.37 16.46 1.92
CA MET A 345 -16.76 16.24 1.56
C MET A 345 -17.50 15.60 2.73
N VAL A 346 -18.63 16.17 3.13
CA VAL A 346 -19.52 15.59 4.14
C VAL A 346 -20.85 15.26 3.48
N VAL A 347 -21.24 13.99 3.50
CA VAL A 347 -22.53 13.52 3.01
C VAL A 347 -23.39 13.13 4.20
N ASN A 348 -24.36 13.98 4.53
CA ASN A 348 -25.33 13.75 5.61
C ASN A 348 -26.51 12.93 5.07
N SER A 349 -26.24 11.67 4.74
CA SER A 349 -27.24 10.72 4.25
C SER A 349 -28.33 10.48 5.31
N ASN A 350 -29.60 10.47 4.94
CA ASN A 350 -30.68 10.36 5.91
C ASN A 350 -31.65 9.25 5.53
N GLY A 351 -31.90 8.31 6.45
CA GLY A 351 -32.84 7.23 6.23
C GLY A 351 -32.35 6.12 5.30
N THR A 352 -33.01 4.97 5.44
CA THR A 352 -32.74 3.74 4.69
C THR A 352 -32.85 3.95 3.19
N GLY A 353 -31.93 3.37 2.44
CA GLY A 353 -31.82 3.48 0.98
C GLY A 353 -31.19 4.77 0.50
N SER A 354 -30.49 5.52 1.37
CA SER A 354 -29.67 6.65 0.91
C SER A 354 -28.25 6.18 0.68
N ASP A 355 -27.83 6.16 -0.58
CA ASP A 355 -26.53 5.67 -0.98
C ASP A 355 -25.66 6.79 -1.58
N LEU A 356 -24.34 6.65 -1.46
CA LEU A 356 -23.35 7.51 -2.10
C LEU A 356 -22.61 6.73 -3.18
N PHE A 357 -22.75 7.14 -4.44
CA PHE A 357 -22.07 6.55 -5.58
C PHE A 357 -20.84 7.39 -5.93
N LEU A 358 -19.67 6.76 -5.93
CA LEU A 358 -18.38 7.38 -6.25
C LEU A 358 -17.79 6.72 -7.50
N SER A 359 -17.78 7.47 -8.60
CA SER A 359 -17.25 6.94 -9.87
C SER A 359 -15.73 6.94 -9.91
N ALA A 360 -15.03 8.03 -9.54
CA ALA A 360 -13.56 8.07 -9.64
C ALA A 360 -12.92 9.01 -8.60
N ALA A 361 -12.68 8.52 -7.37
CA ALA A 361 -12.15 9.33 -6.27
C ALA A 361 -10.70 8.99 -5.84
N THR A 362 -9.98 8.22 -6.66
CA THR A 362 -8.62 7.76 -6.33
C THR A 362 -7.58 8.87 -6.25
N ALA A 363 -7.79 9.98 -6.96
CA ALA A 363 -6.90 11.14 -6.93
C ALA A 363 -7.22 12.12 -5.79
N HIS A 364 -8.35 11.94 -5.10
CA HIS A 364 -8.73 12.79 -3.99
C HIS A 364 -8.00 12.37 -2.72
N THR A 365 -7.30 13.29 -2.07
CA THR A 365 -6.44 13.04 -0.90
C THR A 365 -7.00 13.59 0.40
N GLY A 366 -8.12 14.32 0.34
CA GLY A 366 -8.85 14.82 1.49
C GLY A 366 -9.73 13.77 2.17
N THR A 367 -10.70 14.23 2.96
CA THR A 367 -11.64 13.36 3.69
C THR A 367 -13.04 13.40 3.11
N ILE A 368 -13.60 12.23 2.82
CA ILE A 368 -15.02 12.04 2.55
C ILE A 368 -15.66 11.43 3.80
N THR A 369 -16.60 12.11 4.42
CA THR A 369 -17.36 11.61 5.58
C THR A 369 -18.78 11.23 5.15
N PHE A 370 -19.10 9.94 5.24
CA PHE A 370 -20.45 9.42 5.08
C PHE A 370 -21.13 9.34 6.45
N ALA A 371 -22.01 10.29 6.75
CA ALA A 371 -22.65 10.45 8.05
C ALA A 371 -24.18 10.29 7.96
N GLY A 372 -24.84 10.33 9.12
CA GLY A 372 -26.28 10.27 9.25
C GLY A 372 -26.80 8.85 9.39
N SER A 373 -27.70 8.41 8.53
CA SER A 373 -28.40 7.12 8.63
C SER A 373 -28.59 6.41 7.28
N GLY A 374 -27.81 6.77 6.27
CA GLY A 374 -27.79 6.10 4.98
C GLY A 374 -27.15 4.72 5.02
N ASP A 375 -27.29 4.00 3.92
CA ASP A 375 -27.02 2.58 3.87
C ASP A 375 -25.66 2.27 3.23
N GLU A 376 -25.34 2.86 2.07
CA GLU A 376 -24.15 2.45 1.31
C GLU A 376 -23.26 3.59 0.82
N VAL A 377 -21.96 3.28 0.69
CA VAL A 377 -21.03 3.96 -0.21
C VAL A 377 -20.61 2.96 -1.28
N LEU A 378 -20.88 3.25 -2.55
CA LEU A 378 -20.65 2.37 -3.69
C LEU A 378 -19.56 2.93 -4.60
N TYR A 379 -18.47 2.18 -4.79
CA TYR A 379 -17.55 2.41 -5.89
C TYR A 379 -18.09 1.74 -7.15
N THR A 380 -18.49 2.55 -8.14
CA THR A 380 -19.23 2.10 -9.32
C THR A 380 -18.33 1.66 -10.48
N GLU A 381 -17.20 2.32 -10.66
CA GLU A 381 -16.32 2.08 -11.81
C GLU A 381 -15.13 1.16 -11.49
N PRO A 382 -14.52 0.55 -12.52
CA PRO A 382 -13.21 -0.08 -12.39
C PRO A 382 -12.12 0.96 -12.05
N ASN A 383 -11.15 0.53 -11.25
CA ASN A 383 -10.05 1.29 -10.69
C ASN A 383 -10.49 2.43 -9.79
N SER A 384 -11.65 2.27 -9.16
CA SER A 384 -12.24 3.24 -8.25
C SER A 384 -11.94 2.87 -6.80
N GLY A 385 -11.76 3.92 -6.02
CA GLY A 385 -11.43 3.89 -4.62
C GLY A 385 -11.22 5.32 -4.14
N ILE A 386 -10.63 5.48 -2.96
CA ILE A 386 -10.27 6.78 -2.41
C ILE A 386 -8.75 6.90 -2.29
N GLY A 387 -8.18 8.05 -2.65
CA GLY A 387 -6.75 8.31 -2.42
C GLY A 387 -6.46 8.71 -0.97
N GLY A 388 -7.37 9.47 -0.37
CA GLY A 388 -7.31 10.01 0.99
C GLY A 388 -8.08 9.16 2.00
N ARG A 389 -9.02 9.77 2.72
CA ARG A 389 -9.74 9.13 3.83
C ARG A 389 -11.25 9.06 3.58
N LEU A 390 -11.84 7.87 3.75
CA LEU A 390 -13.29 7.66 3.79
C LEU A 390 -13.70 7.35 5.24
N GLU A 391 -14.55 8.17 5.83
CA GLU A 391 -15.11 7.93 7.17
C GLU A 391 -16.54 7.41 7.07
N MET A 392 -16.72 6.16 7.51
CA MET A 392 -17.99 5.45 7.57
C MET A 392 -18.65 5.71 8.93
N ASN A 393 -19.33 6.85 9.03
CA ASN A 393 -19.94 7.38 10.26
C ASN A 393 -21.48 7.25 10.29
N SER A 394 -22.08 6.58 9.31
CA SER A 394 -23.54 6.38 9.28
C SER A 394 -23.98 5.46 10.41
N THR A 395 -25.10 5.78 11.06
CA THR A 395 -25.78 4.90 12.01
C THR A 395 -26.79 3.96 11.33
N GLY A 396 -26.88 4.00 10.00
CA GLY A 396 -27.71 3.12 9.17
C GLY A 396 -27.03 1.76 8.93
N ALA A 397 -27.14 1.21 7.71
CA ALA A 397 -26.44 -0.03 7.36
C ALA A 397 -24.91 0.16 7.24
N ASN A 398 -24.46 1.38 6.90
CA ASN A 398 -23.05 1.80 6.88
C ASN A 398 -22.13 0.82 6.13
N ARG A 399 -22.51 0.49 4.89
CA ARG A 399 -21.87 -0.52 4.07
C ARG A 399 -20.99 0.11 2.99
N LEU A 400 -19.71 -0.25 2.95
CA LEU A 400 -18.83 0.06 1.83
C LEU A 400 -18.94 -1.07 0.79
N VAL A 401 -19.20 -0.70 -0.46
CA VAL A 401 -19.46 -1.66 -1.53
C VAL A 401 -18.50 -1.42 -2.70
N PHE A 402 -17.87 -2.50 -3.13
CA PHE A 402 -17.00 -2.51 -4.31
C PHE A 402 -17.68 -3.22 -5.47
N ASN A 403 -18.02 -2.50 -6.54
CA ASN A 403 -18.77 -3.03 -7.69
C ASN A 403 -17.99 -3.10 -9.02
N GLY A 404 -16.71 -2.69 -9.04
CA GLY A 404 -15.83 -2.73 -10.21
C GLY A 404 -14.51 -3.49 -9.98
N ASP A 405 -13.58 -3.44 -10.94
CA ASP A 405 -12.25 -4.08 -10.86
C ASP A 405 -11.31 -3.14 -10.08
N GLY A 406 -10.71 -3.54 -8.96
CA GLY A 406 -10.27 -2.57 -7.94
C GLY A 406 -9.08 -1.67 -8.31
N ALA A 407 -9.08 -0.44 -7.81
CA ALA A 407 -7.88 0.31 -7.45
C ALA A 407 -8.20 1.25 -6.28
N GLY A 408 -8.23 0.71 -5.06
CA GLY A 408 -8.29 1.52 -3.85
C GLY A 408 -6.91 1.76 -3.26
N GLY A 409 -6.67 3.02 -2.88
CA GLY A 409 -5.63 3.42 -1.95
C GLY A 409 -6.27 3.91 -0.64
N GLY A 410 -5.55 4.75 0.10
CA GLY A 410 -6.13 5.54 1.18
C GLY A 410 -6.56 4.76 2.43
N THR A 411 -7.28 5.44 3.30
CA THR A 411 -7.77 4.89 4.58
C THR A 411 -9.28 4.86 4.60
N THR A 412 -9.87 3.73 4.96
CA THR A 412 -11.29 3.62 5.29
C THR A 412 -11.46 3.42 6.80
N ALA A 413 -12.10 4.38 7.46
CA ALA A 413 -12.32 4.35 8.90
C ALA A 413 -13.78 4.09 9.24
N PHE A 414 -14.05 3.04 10.01
CA PHE A 414 -15.38 2.70 10.53
C PHE A 414 -15.50 3.21 11.96
N ASN A 415 -16.09 4.41 12.13
CA ASN A 415 -16.38 4.97 13.46
C ASN A 415 -17.79 4.59 13.97
N GLN A 416 -18.61 3.98 13.11
CA GLN A 416 -19.85 3.29 13.46
C GLN A 416 -19.79 1.86 12.94
N ALA A 417 -20.56 0.97 13.55
CA ALA A 417 -20.63 -0.41 13.09
C ALA A 417 -21.03 -0.43 11.60
N GLY A 418 -20.38 -1.27 10.82
CA GLY A 418 -20.56 -1.26 9.37
C GLY A 418 -20.11 -2.55 8.70
N SER A 419 -20.14 -2.55 7.38
CA SER A 419 -19.71 -3.71 6.60
C SER A 419 -18.98 -3.35 5.32
N ILE A 420 -18.18 -4.29 4.81
CA ILE A 420 -17.58 -4.25 3.48
C ILE A 420 -18.21 -5.38 2.66
N ASP A 421 -18.84 -5.04 1.53
CA ASP A 421 -19.46 -5.99 0.59
C ASP A 421 -18.75 -5.91 -0.77
N HIS A 422 -17.99 -6.95 -1.08
CA HIS A 422 -17.31 -7.08 -2.37
C HIS A 422 -18.29 -7.58 -3.46
N ARG A 423 -19.05 -6.70 -4.10
CA ARG A 423 -20.04 -7.09 -5.15
C ARG A 423 -19.44 -7.42 -6.51
N SER A 424 -18.21 -6.99 -6.75
CA SER A 424 -17.55 -7.15 -8.03
C SER A 424 -17.54 -8.59 -8.53
N THR A 425 -17.75 -8.76 -9.83
CA THR A 425 -17.73 -10.05 -10.52
C THR A 425 -16.34 -10.44 -11.04
N VAL A 426 -15.32 -9.60 -10.82
CA VAL A 426 -13.95 -9.90 -11.23
C VAL A 426 -13.13 -10.56 -10.12
N ASP A 427 -12.08 -11.25 -10.55
CA ASP A 427 -11.36 -12.26 -9.78
C ASP A 427 -10.47 -11.69 -8.67
N ARG A 428 -10.10 -10.42 -8.77
CA ARG A 428 -9.19 -9.76 -7.84
C ARG A 428 -9.59 -8.31 -7.65
N LEU A 429 -9.87 -7.94 -6.40
CA LEU A 429 -10.24 -6.58 -6.06
C LEU A 429 -9.23 -6.00 -5.07
N ASN A 430 -8.47 -5.01 -5.54
CA ASN A 430 -7.72 -4.15 -4.66
C ASN A 430 -8.71 -3.27 -3.87
N GLY A 431 -8.80 -3.53 -2.57
CA GLY A 431 -9.61 -2.77 -1.63
C GLY A 431 -8.91 -1.47 -1.20
N THR A 432 -9.21 -1.00 0.01
CA THR A 432 -8.55 0.16 0.63
C THR A 432 -7.11 -0.15 1.04
N SER A 433 -6.22 0.85 1.16
CA SER A 433 -4.87 0.58 1.69
C SER A 433 -4.92 0.26 3.18
N THR A 434 -5.69 1.03 3.95
CA THR A 434 -5.76 0.89 5.41
C THR A 434 -7.21 0.78 5.86
N ILE A 435 -7.52 -0.21 6.71
CA ILE A 435 -8.78 -0.24 7.47
C ILE A 435 -8.52 0.26 8.89
N GLU A 436 -9.31 1.23 9.35
CA GLU A 436 -9.33 1.69 10.75
C GLU A 436 -10.65 1.25 11.40
N ALA A 437 -10.60 0.18 12.19
CA ALA A 437 -11.75 -0.41 12.87
C ALA A 437 -11.96 0.20 14.27
N ASN A 438 -12.57 1.39 14.32
CA ASN A 438 -12.96 2.04 15.58
C ASN A 438 -14.32 1.56 16.12
N ALA A 439 -15.09 0.87 15.28
CA ALA A 439 -16.34 0.20 15.59
C ALA A 439 -16.40 -1.14 14.83
N PRO A 440 -17.28 -2.08 15.23
CA PRO A 440 -17.29 -3.42 14.63
C PRO A 440 -17.47 -3.41 13.10
N VAL A 441 -16.63 -4.16 12.39
CA VAL A 441 -16.66 -4.24 10.92
C VAL A 441 -16.94 -5.67 10.47
N ALA A 442 -17.94 -5.87 9.61
CA ALA A 442 -18.18 -7.15 8.96
C ALA A 442 -17.70 -7.12 7.50
N ILE A 443 -16.75 -7.98 7.14
CA ILE A 443 -16.30 -8.19 5.76
C ILE A 443 -17.06 -9.38 5.19
N ASP A 444 -17.90 -9.15 4.17
CA ASP A 444 -18.74 -10.17 3.56
C ASP A 444 -18.14 -10.67 2.25
N LEU A 445 -17.56 -11.87 2.28
CA LEU A 445 -17.05 -12.63 1.14
C LEU A 445 -17.98 -13.81 0.73
N THR A 446 -19.26 -13.81 1.13
CA THR A 446 -20.18 -14.95 0.99
C THR A 446 -20.80 -15.20 -0.42
N LYS A 447 -20.64 -14.28 -1.37
CA LYS A 447 -21.19 -14.40 -2.73
C LYS A 447 -20.31 -15.30 -3.60
N THR A 448 -20.93 -16.30 -4.22
CA THR A 448 -20.28 -17.28 -5.10
C THR A 448 -20.25 -16.82 -6.57
N PHE A 449 -19.13 -17.05 -7.27
CA PHE A 449 -19.00 -16.82 -8.71
C PHE A 449 -18.48 -18.07 -9.44
N VAL A 450 -18.69 -18.13 -10.75
CA VAL A 450 -18.24 -19.26 -11.56
C VAL A 450 -16.78 -19.05 -11.95
N GLY A 451 -15.88 -19.81 -11.32
CA GLY A 451 -14.55 -20.09 -11.87
C GLY A 451 -13.36 -19.39 -11.22
N ASN A 452 -13.54 -18.41 -10.33
CA ASN A 452 -12.43 -17.60 -9.82
C ASN A 452 -12.50 -17.31 -8.32
N GLU A 453 -11.33 -16.99 -7.79
CA GLU A 453 -11.06 -16.49 -6.45
C GLU A 453 -11.74 -15.13 -6.23
N ARG A 454 -12.18 -14.86 -5.00
CA ARG A 454 -12.71 -13.60 -4.52
C ARG A 454 -11.77 -13.11 -3.44
N ARG A 455 -10.92 -12.18 -3.82
CA ARG A 455 -9.88 -11.66 -2.94
C ARG A 455 -10.10 -10.19 -2.65
N LEU A 456 -10.21 -9.84 -1.37
CA LEU A 456 -10.14 -8.47 -0.89
C LEU A 456 -8.72 -8.21 -0.39
N PHE A 457 -8.01 -7.29 -1.04
CA PHE A 457 -6.69 -6.85 -0.57
C PHE A 457 -6.79 -5.60 0.30
N ILE A 458 -6.06 -5.61 1.40
CA ILE A 458 -5.73 -4.44 2.20
C ILE A 458 -4.24 -4.17 1.97
N ASN A 459 -3.92 -3.16 1.16
CA ASN A 459 -2.56 -3.02 0.62
C ASN A 459 -1.51 -2.70 1.70
N ASP A 460 -1.91 -2.00 2.75
CA ASP A 460 -1.03 -1.54 3.82
C ASP A 460 -1.34 -2.31 5.12
N THR A 461 -2.23 -1.80 5.97
CA THR A 461 -2.42 -2.35 7.32
C THR A 461 -3.85 -2.23 7.86
N ILE A 462 -4.08 -2.80 9.04
CA ILE A 462 -5.29 -2.64 9.82
C ILE A 462 -4.92 -1.93 11.13
N THR A 463 -5.79 -1.02 11.58
CA THR A 463 -5.64 -0.28 12.84
C THR A 463 -6.96 -0.24 13.61
N GLY A 464 -6.93 0.24 14.86
CA GLY A 464 -8.11 0.33 15.73
C GLY A 464 -8.26 -0.87 16.66
N SER A 465 -9.29 -0.86 17.48
CA SER A 465 -9.48 -1.84 18.56
C SER A 465 -10.81 -2.58 18.50
N ALA A 466 -11.64 -2.32 17.50
CA ALA A 466 -12.93 -2.99 17.37
C ALA A 466 -12.81 -4.32 16.63
N ASP A 467 -13.80 -5.19 16.85
CA ASP A 467 -13.81 -6.52 16.24
C ASP A 467 -14.05 -6.44 14.73
N ILE A 468 -13.33 -7.28 13.99
CA ILE A 468 -13.52 -7.52 12.56
C ILE A 468 -14.05 -8.94 12.38
N THR A 469 -15.13 -9.11 11.63
CA THR A 469 -15.68 -10.43 11.28
C THR A 469 -15.59 -10.64 9.78
N VAL A 470 -14.89 -11.67 9.33
CA VAL A 470 -14.74 -12.05 7.92
C VAL A 470 -15.62 -13.28 7.65
N ASN A 471 -16.58 -13.15 6.73
CA ASN A 471 -17.52 -14.21 6.41
C ASN A 471 -17.27 -14.76 5.01
N GLY A 472 -17.02 -16.05 4.90
CA GLY A 472 -16.91 -16.78 3.64
C GLY A 472 -18.22 -17.40 3.16
N THR A 473 -18.15 -18.24 2.13
CA THR A 473 -19.30 -19.01 1.64
C THR A 473 -19.57 -20.20 2.54
N ALA A 474 -20.82 -20.59 2.74
CA ALA A 474 -21.19 -21.76 3.56
C ALA A 474 -20.73 -23.12 2.98
N THR A 475 -20.37 -23.15 1.69
CA THR A 475 -19.78 -24.31 1.02
C THR A 475 -18.41 -23.92 0.52
N ASP A 476 -17.45 -24.84 0.63
CA ASP A 476 -16.11 -24.64 0.09
C ASP A 476 -16.19 -24.31 -1.41
N PRO A 477 -15.81 -23.09 -1.83
CA PRO A 477 -15.87 -22.72 -3.22
C PRO A 477 -14.66 -23.26 -4.00
N THR A 478 -13.72 -23.98 -3.36
CA THR A 478 -12.53 -24.55 -4.01
C THR A 478 -12.81 -25.36 -5.27
N SER A 479 -11.84 -25.32 -6.20
CA SER A 479 -11.58 -26.41 -7.16
C SER A 479 -10.25 -27.13 -6.89
N GLY A 480 -9.65 -26.91 -5.71
CA GLY A 480 -8.30 -27.30 -5.30
C GLY A 480 -8.09 -27.15 -3.78
N SER A 481 -6.89 -26.74 -3.34
CA SER A 481 -6.49 -26.65 -1.92
C SER A 481 -6.63 -25.27 -1.26
N THR A 482 -6.93 -24.20 -2.00
CA THR A 482 -7.16 -22.84 -1.47
C THR A 482 -8.62 -22.40 -1.64
N THR A 483 -9.24 -21.88 -0.58
CA THR A 483 -10.60 -21.34 -0.68
C THR A 483 -10.60 -20.15 -1.61
N LEU A 484 -11.53 -20.15 -2.58
CA LEU A 484 -11.74 -19.02 -3.48
C LEU A 484 -12.32 -17.77 -2.78
N ASN A 485 -12.34 -17.68 -1.44
CA ASN A 485 -12.64 -16.44 -0.74
C ASN A 485 -11.46 -16.09 0.12
N GLU A 486 -10.92 -14.90 -0.02
CA GLU A 486 -9.69 -14.50 0.64
C GLU A 486 -9.71 -13.04 1.07
N LEU A 487 -9.24 -12.80 2.28
CA LEU A 487 -8.82 -11.50 2.76
C LEU A 487 -7.30 -11.53 2.90
N GLU A 488 -6.61 -10.65 2.19
CA GLU A 488 -5.16 -10.54 2.24
C GLU A 488 -4.77 -9.20 2.85
N VAL A 489 -3.95 -9.22 3.91
CA VAL A 489 -3.43 -8.02 4.56
C VAL A 489 -1.96 -7.87 4.24
N ASN A 490 -1.65 -6.77 3.56
CA ASN A 490 -0.36 -6.38 2.98
C ASN A 490 0.01 -7.17 1.71
N ASN A 491 0.02 -6.48 0.56
CA ASN A 491 0.29 -7.05 -0.77
C ASN A 491 1.63 -6.58 -1.37
N THR A 492 2.36 -5.70 -0.67
CA THR A 492 3.61 -5.19 -1.24
C THR A 492 4.73 -6.22 -1.11
N ASP A 493 5.59 -6.31 -2.13
CA ASP A 493 6.87 -7.04 -2.12
C ASP A 493 7.79 -6.47 -1.03
N GLN A 494 7.42 -6.62 0.23
CA GLN A 494 8.07 -5.92 1.32
C GLN A 494 9.51 -6.40 1.42
N GLY A 495 10.39 -5.42 1.63
CA GLY A 495 11.77 -5.66 2.01
C GLY A 495 11.85 -6.38 3.35
N SER A 496 13.06 -6.56 3.85
CA SER A 496 13.38 -7.28 5.09
C SER A 496 12.68 -6.79 6.38
N ASP A 497 11.80 -5.81 6.35
CA ASP A 497 11.28 -5.17 7.56
C ASP A 497 9.75 -5.30 7.57
N ILE A 498 9.24 -6.29 8.31
CA ILE A 498 7.80 -6.43 8.55
C ILE A 498 7.40 -5.38 9.60
N GLU A 499 6.53 -4.45 9.22
CA GLU A 499 6.08 -3.42 10.17
C GLU A 499 5.04 -3.98 11.17
N VAL A 500 5.15 -3.53 12.42
CA VAL A 500 4.20 -3.85 13.48
C VAL A 500 2.90 -3.06 13.32
N GLY A 501 1.81 -3.77 13.06
CA GLY A 501 0.46 -3.20 13.00
C GLY A 501 -0.06 -2.79 14.37
N THR A 502 -0.94 -1.79 14.40
CA THR A 502 -1.53 -1.25 15.64
C THR A 502 -2.94 -1.76 15.93
N TYR A 503 -3.42 -2.72 15.14
CA TYR A 503 -4.71 -3.35 15.39
C TYR A 503 -4.69 -4.15 16.70
N SER A 504 -5.69 -3.95 17.55
CA SER A 504 -5.81 -4.59 18.87
C SER A 504 -7.18 -5.21 19.13
N GLY A 505 -8.03 -5.34 18.12
CA GLY A 505 -9.36 -5.95 18.22
C GLY A 505 -9.32 -7.47 18.02
N THR A 506 -10.50 -8.09 17.96
CA THR A 506 -10.63 -9.51 17.59
C THR A 506 -10.98 -9.65 16.12
N MET A 507 -10.16 -10.37 15.35
CA MET A 507 -10.49 -10.81 14.00
C MET A 507 -11.10 -12.22 14.03
N THR A 508 -12.36 -12.35 13.62
CA THR A 508 -13.07 -13.64 13.55
C THR A 508 -13.30 -14.07 12.11
N THR A 509 -12.96 -15.30 11.76
CA THR A 509 -13.26 -15.88 10.44
C THR A 509 -14.41 -16.88 10.55
N ASN A 510 -15.34 -16.86 9.60
CA ASN A 510 -16.51 -17.73 9.55
C ASN A 510 -16.68 -18.37 8.18
N ASP A 511 -17.11 -19.64 8.18
CA ASP A 511 -17.34 -20.42 6.97
C ASP A 511 -16.09 -20.48 6.07
N PHE A 512 -16.22 -20.80 4.78
CA PHE A 512 -15.07 -21.02 3.91
C PHE A 512 -14.47 -19.70 3.42
N VAL A 513 -13.49 -19.20 4.17
CA VAL A 513 -12.67 -18.02 3.85
C VAL A 513 -11.24 -18.21 4.34
N ASN A 514 -10.29 -17.78 3.51
CA ASN A 514 -8.89 -17.63 3.87
C ASN A 514 -8.63 -16.21 4.36
N VAL A 515 -7.95 -16.07 5.49
CA VAL A 515 -7.41 -14.79 5.93
C VAL A 515 -5.91 -14.93 5.97
N GLU A 516 -5.25 -14.28 5.02
CA GLU A 516 -3.81 -14.26 4.89
C GLU A 516 -3.26 -12.99 5.52
N ILE A 517 -2.35 -13.15 6.48
CA ILE A 517 -1.73 -12.04 7.20
C ILE A 517 -0.22 -12.01 6.95
N ARG A 518 0.27 -10.88 6.40
CA ARG A 518 1.69 -10.63 6.14
C ARG A 518 2.23 -9.44 6.95
N ARG A 519 1.69 -9.22 8.15
CA ARG A 519 2.11 -8.19 9.12
C ARG A 519 2.00 -8.68 10.55
N GLU A 520 2.75 -8.04 11.44
CA GLU A 520 2.66 -8.35 12.86
C GLU A 520 1.44 -7.67 13.50
N PHE A 521 0.68 -8.40 14.30
CA PHE A 521 -0.43 -7.89 15.09
C PHE A 521 -0.39 -8.45 16.52
N PRO A 522 0.67 -8.15 17.31
CA PRO A 522 0.87 -8.74 18.63
C PRO A 522 -0.22 -8.35 19.65
N ALA A 523 -0.91 -7.23 19.43
CA ALA A 523 -2.00 -6.76 20.28
C ALA A 523 -3.40 -7.30 19.91
N ALA A 524 -3.53 -8.00 18.78
CA ALA A 524 -4.82 -8.49 18.28
C ALA A 524 -5.16 -9.90 18.81
N ALA A 525 -6.42 -10.31 18.66
CA ALA A 525 -6.84 -11.69 18.86
C ALA A 525 -7.43 -12.25 17.56
N PHE A 526 -7.22 -13.54 17.30
CA PHE A 526 -7.71 -14.22 16.10
C PHE A 526 -8.58 -15.41 16.49
N VAL A 527 -9.78 -15.50 15.91
CA VAL A 527 -10.72 -16.59 16.15
C VAL A 527 -11.10 -17.21 14.81
N VAL A 528 -10.66 -18.44 14.57
CA VAL A 528 -10.90 -19.17 13.32
C VAL A 528 -12.03 -20.18 13.54
N ASN A 529 -13.21 -19.92 12.99
CA ASN A 529 -14.35 -20.84 13.10
C ASN A 529 -14.33 -21.93 12.02
N SER A 530 -15.29 -22.85 12.10
CA SER A 530 -15.43 -23.97 11.16
C SER A 530 -15.40 -23.49 9.70
N GLY A 531 -14.53 -24.12 8.89
CA GLY A 531 -14.34 -23.78 7.48
C GLY A 531 -13.37 -22.62 7.22
N GLY A 532 -13.11 -21.79 8.24
CA GLY A 532 -12.21 -20.65 8.12
C GLY A 532 -10.75 -21.11 8.17
N VAL A 533 -9.90 -20.34 7.49
CA VAL A 533 -8.45 -20.53 7.47
C VAL A 533 -7.80 -19.22 7.90
N LEU A 534 -6.82 -19.32 8.79
CA LEU A 534 -5.85 -18.26 9.05
C LEU A 534 -4.51 -18.72 8.50
N GLU A 535 -3.99 -17.99 7.53
CA GLU A 535 -2.75 -18.29 6.84
C GLU A 535 -1.71 -17.22 7.16
N MET A 536 -0.49 -17.67 7.41
CA MET A 536 0.65 -16.81 7.66
C MET A 536 1.84 -17.30 6.86
N GLY A 537 2.48 -16.38 6.17
CA GLY A 537 3.60 -16.66 5.28
C GLY A 537 3.44 -15.94 3.96
N SER A 538 4.56 -15.73 3.29
CA SER A 538 4.62 -15.37 1.88
C SER A 538 6.00 -15.64 1.35
N ARG A 539 6.14 -15.99 0.06
CA ARG A 539 7.45 -16.05 -0.60
C ARG A 539 8.30 -14.77 -0.45
N ASN A 540 7.64 -13.64 -0.22
CA ASN A 540 8.28 -12.33 -0.12
C ASN A 540 8.77 -12.04 1.31
N ILE A 541 8.31 -12.78 2.31
CA ILE A 541 8.84 -12.69 3.67
C ILE A 541 10.21 -13.37 3.67
N ASN A 542 11.26 -12.64 4.02
CA ASN A 542 12.60 -13.22 4.10
C ASN A 542 12.66 -14.36 5.15
N THR A 543 13.43 -15.40 4.82
CA THR A 543 13.65 -16.67 5.55
C THR A 543 14.13 -16.57 7.00
N GLN A 544 14.32 -15.36 7.52
CA GLN A 544 14.77 -15.10 8.89
C GLN A 544 13.73 -14.35 9.72
N HIS A 545 12.52 -14.12 9.22
CA HIS A 545 11.53 -13.33 9.95
C HIS A 545 10.62 -14.19 10.83
N THR A 546 10.47 -13.69 12.05
CA THR A 546 9.44 -14.10 12.99
C THR A 546 8.23 -13.19 12.83
N LEU A 547 7.05 -13.75 12.54
CA LEU A 547 5.80 -13.02 12.49
C LEU A 547 5.15 -13.02 13.87
N ARG A 548 4.98 -11.84 14.47
CA ARG A 548 4.40 -11.70 15.82
C ARG A 548 2.91 -11.45 15.78
N MET A 549 2.14 -12.29 16.45
CA MET A 549 0.68 -12.25 16.50
C MET A 549 0.22 -12.36 17.94
N GLY A 550 -0.91 -11.76 18.31
CA GLY A 550 -1.46 -11.93 19.65
C GLY A 550 -2.13 -13.29 19.84
N GLU A 551 -3.24 -13.34 20.59
CA GLU A 551 -3.93 -14.61 20.88
C GLU A 551 -4.51 -15.25 19.62
N ILE A 552 -4.37 -16.58 19.47
CA ILE A 552 -4.96 -17.35 18.35
C ILE A 552 -5.81 -18.49 18.89
N THR A 553 -7.09 -18.51 18.52
CA THR A 553 -8.02 -19.61 18.78
C THR A 553 -8.55 -20.20 17.48
N VAL A 554 -8.26 -21.48 17.24
CA VAL A 554 -8.80 -22.26 16.12
C VAL A 554 -9.87 -23.21 16.63
N ASN A 555 -11.13 -22.89 16.34
CA ASN A 555 -12.28 -23.69 16.74
C ASN A 555 -12.41 -24.95 15.87
N ALA A 556 -13.32 -25.84 16.28
CA ALA A 556 -13.54 -27.12 15.60
C ALA A 556 -13.86 -26.92 14.11
N GLY A 557 -13.10 -27.60 13.24
CA GLY A 557 -13.22 -27.49 11.79
C GLY A 557 -12.56 -26.27 11.14
N GLY A 558 -11.94 -25.37 11.91
CA GLY A 558 -11.08 -24.30 11.39
C GLY A 558 -9.65 -24.77 11.13
N ALA A 559 -8.87 -23.97 10.43
CA ALA A 559 -7.46 -24.26 10.14
C ALA A 559 -6.51 -23.07 10.40
N LEU A 560 -5.30 -23.38 10.86
CA LEU A 560 -4.15 -22.47 10.92
C LEU A 560 -3.05 -23.01 10.01
N ILE A 561 -2.51 -22.17 9.14
CA ILE A 561 -1.42 -22.50 8.21
C ILE A 561 -0.24 -21.59 8.52
N VAL A 562 0.95 -22.16 8.71
CA VAL A 562 2.18 -21.42 8.96
C VAL A 562 3.20 -21.80 7.88
N GLY A 563 3.69 -20.80 7.15
CA GLY A 563 4.78 -20.90 6.16
C GLY A 563 4.42 -21.56 4.82
N HIS A 564 3.27 -22.22 4.70
CA HIS A 564 2.88 -22.92 3.47
C HIS A 564 1.99 -22.07 2.56
N GLU A 565 2.52 -21.67 1.40
CA GLU A 565 1.72 -21.21 0.25
C GLU A 565 1.61 -22.34 -0.80
N VAL A 566 0.41 -22.57 -1.33
CA VAL A 566 0.12 -23.68 -2.27
C VAL A 566 0.84 -23.52 -3.63
N ASP A 567 1.13 -22.29 -4.04
CA ASP A 567 1.60 -21.98 -5.40
C ASP A 567 3.04 -21.42 -5.47
N ASP A 568 3.69 -21.27 -4.33
CA ASP A 568 4.91 -20.46 -4.22
C ASP A 568 6.08 -21.17 -3.52
N GLN A 569 7.25 -20.53 -3.53
CA GLN A 569 8.44 -21.06 -2.88
C GLN A 569 8.26 -21.02 -1.37
N HIS A 570 8.49 -22.16 -0.72
CA HIS A 570 8.50 -22.22 0.73
C HIS A 570 9.68 -21.43 1.28
N VAL A 571 9.34 -20.55 2.19
CA VAL A 571 10.27 -19.86 3.07
C VAL A 571 9.93 -20.31 4.48
N PRO A 572 10.88 -20.94 5.21
CA PRO A 572 10.67 -21.27 6.62
C PRO A 572 10.19 -20.05 7.39
N LEU A 573 9.07 -20.20 8.07
CA LEU A 573 8.47 -19.13 8.86
C LEU A 573 8.46 -19.51 10.34
N GLU A 574 8.82 -18.56 11.20
CA GLU A 574 8.49 -18.64 12.61
C GLU A 574 7.28 -17.76 12.93
N LEU A 575 6.24 -18.35 13.52
CA LEU A 575 5.11 -17.63 14.09
C LEU A 575 5.30 -17.48 15.60
N HIS A 576 5.40 -16.25 16.09
CA HIS A 576 5.41 -15.94 17.52
C HIS A 576 4.03 -15.48 17.99
N VAL A 577 3.35 -16.34 18.74
CA VAL A 577 2.10 -16.02 19.44
C VAL A 577 2.48 -15.28 20.73
N ALA A 578 2.59 -13.97 20.61
CA ALA A 578 3.17 -13.05 21.58
C ALA A 578 2.15 -12.55 22.60
N SER A 579 2.63 -12.35 23.82
CA SER A 579 1.88 -11.66 24.88
C SER A 579 2.17 -10.16 24.82
N ASP A 580 1.27 -9.38 24.23
CA ASP A 580 1.43 -7.92 24.12
C ASP A 580 0.10 -7.20 24.40
N SER A 581 0.20 -6.00 24.99
CA SER A 581 -0.89 -5.03 25.07
C SER A 581 -2.19 -5.57 25.70
N GLY A 582 -2.05 -6.56 26.60
CA GLY A 582 -3.16 -7.19 27.30
C GLY A 582 -3.63 -8.52 26.70
N GLN A 583 -3.10 -8.95 25.55
CA GLN A 583 -3.29 -10.30 25.02
C GLN A 583 -2.43 -11.29 25.79
N SER A 584 -2.93 -12.51 25.96
CA SER A 584 -2.25 -13.57 26.70
C SER A 584 -1.14 -14.26 25.89
N GLY A 585 -1.15 -14.13 24.57
CA GLY A 585 -0.29 -14.92 23.68
C GLY A 585 -0.64 -16.41 23.70
N ASP A 586 -1.90 -16.77 23.96
CA ASP A 586 -2.35 -18.16 23.97
C ASP A 586 -2.56 -18.69 22.55
N LEU A 587 -2.26 -19.97 22.35
CA LEU A 587 -2.61 -20.73 21.14
C LEU A 587 -3.59 -21.84 21.51
N THR A 588 -4.83 -21.77 21.05
CA THR A 588 -5.83 -22.81 21.30
C THR A 588 -6.23 -23.50 19.99
N LEU A 589 -6.01 -24.81 19.90
CA LEU A 589 -6.50 -25.66 18.83
C LEU A 589 -7.60 -26.57 19.38
N ALA A 590 -8.83 -26.44 18.90
CA ALA A 590 -9.94 -27.28 19.32
C ALA A 590 -9.93 -28.65 18.63
N SER A 591 -10.71 -29.60 19.16
CA SER A 591 -10.93 -30.90 18.51
C SER A 591 -11.35 -30.71 17.06
N THR A 592 -10.78 -31.48 16.13
CA THR A 592 -11.02 -31.41 14.67
C THR A 592 -10.56 -30.15 13.94
N SER A 593 -9.89 -29.22 14.63
CA SER A 593 -9.10 -28.18 13.94
C SER A 593 -7.87 -28.79 13.25
N THR A 594 -7.29 -28.05 12.32
CA THR A 594 -6.03 -28.44 11.65
C THR A 594 -4.99 -27.34 11.80
N LEU A 595 -3.77 -27.72 12.19
CA LEU A 595 -2.58 -26.89 12.07
C LEU A 595 -1.71 -27.48 10.95
N THR A 596 -1.43 -26.71 9.91
CA THR A 596 -0.59 -27.14 8.78
C THR A 596 0.74 -26.42 8.81
N MET A 597 1.82 -27.19 8.70
CA MET A 597 3.21 -26.72 8.70
C MET A 597 4.03 -27.54 7.69
N GLN A 598 5.17 -27.01 7.28
CA GLN A 598 6.02 -27.62 6.27
C GLN A 598 7.44 -27.90 6.80
N VAL A 599 7.99 -29.01 6.32
CA VAL A 599 9.41 -29.36 6.43
C VAL A 599 9.96 -29.45 5.01
N SER A 600 10.92 -28.59 4.68
CA SER A 600 11.56 -28.58 3.37
C SER A 600 13.06 -28.30 3.47
N GLY A 601 13.74 -28.13 2.34
CA GLY A 601 15.14 -27.72 2.31
C GLY A 601 16.16 -28.74 2.85
N THR A 602 17.41 -28.30 3.02
CA THR A 602 18.56 -29.15 3.43
C THR A 602 19.28 -28.64 4.66
N GLY A 603 18.99 -27.43 5.12
CA GLY A 603 19.49 -26.84 6.34
C GLY A 603 18.76 -27.42 7.56
N ALA A 604 19.43 -27.41 8.71
CA ALA A 604 18.89 -27.87 9.99
C ALA A 604 17.72 -26.99 10.51
N ASN A 605 17.35 -25.92 9.79
CA ASN A 605 16.33 -24.93 10.16
C ASN A 605 15.33 -24.65 9.03
N ASP A 606 15.30 -25.48 7.97
CA ASP A 606 14.43 -25.25 6.81
C ASP A 606 12.97 -25.76 7.05
N PHE A 607 12.38 -25.39 8.19
CA PHE A 607 11.04 -25.82 8.58
C PHE A 607 10.29 -24.74 9.36
N ASP A 608 8.97 -24.81 9.33
CA ASP A 608 8.11 -23.84 10.02
C ASP A 608 8.08 -24.09 11.53
N LYS A 609 7.96 -23.02 12.31
CA LYS A 609 8.01 -23.04 13.78
C LYS A 609 6.92 -22.18 14.38
N ILE A 610 6.50 -22.53 15.59
CA ILE A 610 5.64 -21.68 16.42
C ILE A 610 6.29 -21.50 17.80
N LEU A 611 6.45 -20.24 18.21
CA LEU A 611 6.79 -19.83 19.56
C LEU A 611 5.52 -19.30 20.24
N VAL A 612 5.20 -19.75 21.46
CA VAL A 612 3.99 -19.35 22.20
C VAL A 612 4.35 -18.78 23.57
N ASP A 613 4.03 -17.51 23.81
CA ASP A 613 4.26 -16.87 25.12
C ASP A 613 3.30 -17.37 26.20
N GLY A 614 2.05 -17.57 25.82
CA GLY A 614 0.98 -18.04 26.70
C GLY A 614 0.87 -19.55 26.79
N THR A 615 -0.34 -20.02 27.06
CA THR A 615 -0.68 -21.44 27.06
C THR A 615 -1.00 -21.92 25.65
N ALA A 616 -0.34 -22.99 25.20
CA ALA A 616 -0.74 -23.70 24.00
C ALA A 616 -1.63 -24.89 24.38
N ASN A 617 -2.93 -24.78 24.15
CA ASN A 617 -3.88 -25.87 24.33
C ASN A 617 -4.10 -26.58 22.99
N LEU A 618 -3.55 -27.78 22.84
CA LEU A 618 -3.40 -28.43 21.55
C LEU A 618 -4.27 -29.70 21.46
N ASP A 619 -5.27 -29.64 20.59
CA ASP A 619 -6.10 -30.74 20.12
C ASP A 619 -6.13 -30.72 18.57
N GLY A 620 -6.92 -31.58 17.94
CA GLY A 620 -7.06 -31.60 16.48
C GLY A 620 -5.91 -32.32 15.79
N THR A 621 -5.55 -31.85 14.59
CA THR A 621 -4.55 -32.49 13.73
C THR A 621 -3.39 -31.55 13.44
N LEU A 622 -2.17 -31.97 13.73
CA LEU A 622 -0.94 -31.39 13.20
C LEU A 622 -0.63 -32.06 11.86
N GLN A 623 -0.79 -31.32 10.77
CA GLN A 623 -0.49 -31.75 9.41
C GLN A 623 0.91 -31.25 8.99
N ILE A 624 1.80 -32.20 8.67
CA ILE A 624 3.16 -31.90 8.19
C ILE A 624 3.26 -32.20 6.71
N LEU A 625 3.54 -31.15 5.92
CA LEU A 625 3.82 -31.26 4.49
C LEU A 625 5.32 -31.47 4.29
N VAL A 626 5.70 -32.60 3.68
CA VAL A 626 7.11 -32.94 3.42
C VAL A 626 7.40 -32.76 1.95
N ASN A 627 8.31 -31.84 1.63
CA ASN A 627 8.65 -31.49 0.25
C ASN A 627 7.41 -31.35 -0.65
N PRO A 628 6.43 -30.50 -0.29
CA PRO A 628 5.26 -30.30 -1.14
C PRO A 628 5.72 -29.88 -2.53
N ALA A 629 4.99 -30.35 -3.55
CA ALA A 629 5.36 -30.11 -4.92
C ALA A 629 5.19 -28.62 -5.24
N VAL A 630 6.29 -27.89 -5.43
CA VAL A 630 6.25 -26.50 -5.88
C VAL A 630 5.84 -26.50 -7.36
N PRO A 631 4.74 -25.83 -7.76
CA PRO A 631 4.32 -25.77 -9.16
C PRO A 631 5.35 -25.04 -10.03
N SER A 632 6.26 -25.79 -10.69
CA SER A 632 7.00 -25.36 -11.89
C SER A 632 7.54 -23.90 -11.89
N GLN A 633 8.11 -23.41 -10.78
CA GLN A 633 8.76 -22.10 -10.79
C GLN A 633 10.23 -22.22 -11.20
N THR A 634 10.67 -21.26 -12.02
CA THR A 634 12.00 -21.19 -12.63
C THR A 634 13.07 -20.60 -11.71
N ASP A 635 12.69 -20.11 -10.53
CA ASP A 635 13.67 -19.62 -9.57
C ASP A 635 14.37 -20.79 -8.87
N THR A 636 15.69 -20.74 -8.91
CA THR A 636 16.59 -21.75 -8.36
C THR A 636 16.55 -21.71 -6.83
N ILE A 637 15.57 -22.41 -6.23
CA ILE A 637 15.72 -22.85 -4.85
C ILE A 637 17.03 -23.65 -4.81
N THR A 638 18.04 -23.08 -4.15
CA THR A 638 19.38 -23.67 -4.11
C THR A 638 19.46 -24.78 -3.06
N ALA A 639 18.53 -24.79 -2.10
CA ALA A 639 18.33 -25.89 -1.17
C ALA A 639 17.60 -27.05 -1.86
N GLY A 640 18.20 -28.24 -1.83
CA GLY A 640 17.56 -29.44 -2.37
C GLY A 640 16.31 -29.85 -1.55
N PRO A 641 15.56 -30.88 -2.00
CA PRO A 641 14.50 -31.45 -1.18
C PRO A 641 15.08 -32.04 0.11
N TYR A 642 14.30 -31.97 1.20
CA TYR A 642 14.64 -32.61 2.46
C TYR A 642 14.76 -34.12 2.29
N VAL A 643 15.87 -34.68 2.77
CA VAL A 643 16.16 -36.13 2.75
C VAL A 643 16.22 -36.61 4.19
N PRO A 644 15.23 -37.40 4.66
CA PRO A 644 15.16 -37.78 6.06
C PRO A 644 16.31 -38.70 6.46
N THR A 645 16.92 -38.39 7.60
CA THR A 645 17.92 -39.22 8.27
C THR A 645 17.39 -39.66 9.63
N LEU A 646 17.69 -40.90 10.03
CA LEU A 646 17.30 -41.42 11.33
C LEU A 646 17.87 -40.53 12.45
N GLY A 647 17.00 -40.03 13.32
CA GLY A 647 17.32 -39.15 14.44
C GLY A 647 17.26 -37.66 14.12
N ASP A 648 16.86 -37.26 12.90
CA ASP A 648 16.58 -35.84 12.63
C ASP A 648 15.44 -35.35 13.53
N THR A 649 15.59 -34.15 14.08
CA THR A 649 14.62 -33.55 15.01
C THR A 649 14.21 -32.15 14.57
N PHE A 650 12.94 -31.81 14.75
CA PHE A 650 12.35 -30.51 14.37
C PHE A 650 11.51 -29.97 15.52
N ASP A 651 11.89 -28.81 16.05
CA ASP A 651 11.17 -28.15 17.14
C ASP A 651 10.00 -27.32 16.59
N ILE A 652 8.84 -27.97 16.44
CA ILE A 652 7.71 -27.40 15.70
C ILE A 652 6.93 -26.39 16.54
N ILE A 653 6.65 -26.70 17.81
CA ILE A 653 5.98 -25.77 18.72
C ILE A 653 6.78 -25.69 20.01
N ARG A 654 7.17 -24.49 20.39
CA ARG A 654 7.87 -24.19 21.62
C ARG A 654 7.03 -23.25 22.45
N ALA A 655 6.85 -23.61 23.72
CA ALA A 655 6.42 -22.60 24.67
C ALA A 655 7.63 -21.72 25.01
N SER A 656 7.42 -20.41 24.97
CA SER A 656 8.39 -19.44 25.47
C SER A 656 8.67 -19.74 26.93
N THR A 657 9.94 -19.91 27.29
CA THR A 657 10.34 -20.18 28.68
C THR A 657 10.31 -18.91 29.55
N GLY A 658 9.85 -17.79 29.00
CA GLY A 658 9.93 -16.46 29.59
C GLY A 658 10.55 -15.49 28.58
N GLN A 659 10.45 -14.20 28.88
CA GLN A 659 10.98 -13.05 28.13
C GLN A 659 12.24 -13.33 27.30
N LEU A 660 12.26 -12.84 26.06
CA LEU A 660 13.34 -13.06 25.09
C LEU A 660 14.69 -12.56 25.63
N ALA A 661 14.67 -11.48 26.40
CA ALA A 661 15.86 -10.90 27.01
C ALA A 661 16.14 -11.36 28.45
N ASN A 662 15.46 -12.38 28.94
CA ASN A 662 15.78 -13.03 30.22
C ASN A 662 16.91 -14.05 30.00
N PHE A 663 18.08 -13.51 29.63
CA PHE A 663 19.28 -14.24 29.27
C PHE A 663 19.85 -15.09 30.42
N ASP A 664 19.64 -14.70 31.67
CA ASP A 664 20.11 -15.48 32.83
C ASP A 664 19.07 -16.54 33.31
N GLY A 665 17.84 -16.44 32.81
CA GLY A 665 16.71 -17.31 33.10
C GLY A 665 16.08 -17.10 34.49
N LEU A 666 16.38 -15.98 35.16
CA LEU A 666 16.01 -15.72 36.55
C LEU A 666 15.28 -14.38 36.71
N ASN A 667 14.21 -14.40 37.50
CA ASN A 667 13.51 -13.21 38.01
C ASN A 667 12.94 -12.21 36.97
N GLY A 668 13.12 -12.43 35.67
CA GLY A 668 12.55 -11.61 34.60
C GLY A 668 13.66 -11.01 33.76
N VAL A 669 13.39 -9.89 33.07
CA VAL A 669 14.45 -9.14 32.39
C VAL A 669 14.92 -8.02 33.30
N ASP A 670 16.13 -8.11 33.82
CA ASP A 670 16.71 -7.15 34.74
C ASP A 670 18.20 -6.85 34.47
N GLY A 671 18.91 -6.37 35.48
CA GLY A 671 20.31 -5.98 35.34
C GLY A 671 21.27 -7.17 35.22
N ASP A 672 20.86 -8.35 35.68
CA ASP A 672 21.66 -9.57 35.58
C ASP A 672 21.64 -10.11 34.13
N ASP A 673 20.53 -9.95 33.41
CA ASP A 673 20.47 -10.22 31.97
C ASP A 673 21.37 -9.30 31.16
N LEU A 674 21.40 -8.01 31.50
CA LEU A 674 22.34 -7.08 30.88
C LEU A 674 23.79 -7.53 31.05
N ALA A 675 24.12 -8.15 32.19
CA ALA A 675 25.45 -8.70 32.40
C ALA A 675 25.72 -9.89 31.46
N VAL A 676 24.73 -10.76 31.21
CA VAL A 676 24.85 -11.86 30.22
C VAL A 676 25.04 -11.28 28.82
N TRP A 677 24.19 -10.34 28.39
CA TRP A 677 24.32 -9.67 27.10
C TRP A 677 25.69 -9.02 26.91
N ASN A 678 26.18 -8.27 27.91
CA ASN A 678 27.50 -7.65 27.81
C ASN A 678 28.64 -8.68 27.63
N THR A 679 28.48 -9.89 28.16
CA THR A 679 29.49 -10.96 27.99
C THR A 679 29.38 -11.69 26.68
N SER A 680 28.18 -11.77 26.10
CA SER A 680 27.92 -12.42 24.80
C SER A 680 28.08 -11.48 23.61
N TYR A 681 27.96 -10.15 23.79
CA TYR A 681 28.01 -9.15 22.72
C TYR A 681 29.24 -9.29 21.81
N GLY A 682 29.02 -9.69 20.57
CA GLY A 682 30.06 -9.95 19.56
C GLY A 682 30.98 -11.14 19.87
N VAL A 683 30.62 -12.00 20.83
CA VAL A 683 31.37 -13.18 21.27
C VAL A 683 30.66 -14.48 20.89
N ASP A 684 29.41 -14.66 21.32
CA ASP A 684 28.57 -15.84 21.09
C ASP A 684 27.09 -15.46 21.03
N ASP A 685 26.20 -16.45 20.93
CA ASP A 685 24.74 -16.37 20.88
C ASP A 685 24.10 -16.47 22.28
N GLY A 686 24.89 -16.33 23.35
CA GLY A 686 24.44 -16.52 24.72
C GLY A 686 23.41 -15.48 25.22
N ALA A 687 23.22 -14.40 24.47
CA ALA A 687 22.22 -13.36 24.71
C ALA A 687 21.53 -12.91 23.42
N ASP A 688 21.25 -13.88 22.55
CA ASP A 688 20.53 -13.73 21.28
C ASP A 688 19.01 -13.70 21.55
N ALA A 689 18.47 -12.51 21.74
CA ALA A 689 17.05 -12.28 22.00
C ALA A 689 16.20 -12.30 20.73
N ASP A 690 16.77 -12.00 19.55
CA ASP A 690 16.04 -11.99 18.28
C ASP A 690 16.17 -13.30 17.48
N GLY A 691 17.03 -14.21 17.92
CA GLY A 691 17.19 -15.55 17.36
C GLY A 691 18.04 -15.60 16.08
N ASP A 692 18.78 -14.55 15.75
CA ASP A 692 19.55 -14.44 14.51
C ASP A 692 20.89 -15.24 14.53
N GLY A 693 21.21 -15.84 15.68
CA GLY A 693 22.41 -16.64 15.92
C GLY A 693 23.61 -15.84 16.40
N ASN A 694 23.43 -14.59 16.85
CA ASN A 694 24.47 -13.79 17.46
C ASN A 694 23.92 -12.90 18.61
N SER A 695 24.80 -12.29 19.39
CA SER A 695 24.41 -11.28 20.38
C SER A 695 24.97 -9.93 19.98
N ASP A 696 24.10 -8.99 19.59
CA ASP A 696 24.46 -7.66 19.13
C ASP A 696 23.56 -6.53 19.69
N GLY A 697 23.53 -5.38 19.00
CA GLY A 697 22.78 -4.22 19.44
C GLY A 697 21.27 -4.37 19.32
N VAL A 698 20.79 -5.29 18.49
CA VAL A 698 19.36 -5.61 18.34
C VAL A 698 18.87 -6.35 19.58
N ASP A 699 19.62 -7.33 20.07
CA ASP A 699 19.29 -8.02 21.33
C ASP A 699 19.31 -7.10 22.54
N PHE A 700 20.24 -6.14 22.55
CA PHE A 700 20.27 -5.13 23.59
C PHE A 700 19.01 -4.27 23.57
N LEU A 701 18.52 -3.94 22.39
CA LEU A 701 17.28 -3.19 22.25
C LEU A 701 16.12 -4.03 22.80
N THR A 702 16.06 -5.33 22.49
CA THR A 702 15.07 -6.25 23.09
C THR A 702 15.15 -6.23 24.62
N TRP A 703 16.36 -6.35 25.18
CA TRP A 703 16.59 -6.22 26.62
C TRP A 703 16.11 -4.88 27.18
N GLN A 704 16.40 -3.76 26.50
CA GLN A 704 15.95 -2.44 26.93
C GLN A 704 14.42 -2.34 26.92
N THR A 705 13.76 -2.93 25.93
CA THR A 705 12.29 -2.93 25.83
C THR A 705 11.63 -3.81 26.87
N GLU A 706 12.26 -4.92 27.25
CA GLU A 706 11.72 -5.85 28.23
C GLU A 706 12.20 -5.55 29.66
N PHE A 707 13.17 -4.65 29.87
CA PHE A 707 13.74 -4.38 31.20
C PHE A 707 12.68 -4.03 32.25
N GLY A 708 12.68 -4.78 33.35
CA GLY A 708 11.72 -4.70 34.44
C GLY A 708 10.50 -5.61 34.25
N ALA A 709 10.37 -6.30 33.13
CA ALA A 709 9.35 -7.32 32.95
C ALA A 709 9.64 -8.48 33.92
N ALA A 710 8.71 -8.74 34.84
CA ALA A 710 8.85 -9.83 35.81
C ALA A 710 8.75 -11.18 35.07
N ALA A 711 9.53 -12.19 35.47
CA ALA A 711 9.51 -13.52 34.84
C ALA A 711 8.08 -13.93 34.48
N GLY A 712 7.75 -13.82 33.18
CA GLY A 712 6.46 -14.23 32.67
C GLY A 712 6.25 -15.68 33.07
N GLY A 713 5.03 -16.05 33.48
CA GLY A 713 4.73 -17.47 33.68
C GLY A 713 4.99 -18.15 32.35
N GLY A 714 6.12 -18.85 32.23
CA GLY A 714 6.55 -19.42 30.96
C GLY A 714 5.40 -20.17 30.31
N GLY A 715 5.30 -20.05 29.00
CA GLY A 715 4.26 -20.69 28.24
C GLY A 715 4.18 -22.18 28.60
N THR A 716 2.98 -22.73 28.54
CA THR A 716 2.76 -24.14 28.88
C THR A 716 2.08 -24.82 27.71
N LEU A 717 2.66 -25.91 27.23
CA LEU A 717 2.01 -26.78 26.25
C LEU A 717 1.15 -27.81 26.99
N ILE A 718 -0.12 -27.86 26.61
CA ILE A 718 -1.10 -28.84 27.08
C ILE A 718 -1.57 -29.63 25.87
N ASP A 719 -1.02 -30.82 25.69
CA ASP A 719 -1.52 -31.78 24.69
C ASP A 719 -2.72 -32.53 25.26
N ASN A 720 -3.89 -32.30 24.66
CA ASN A 720 -5.14 -32.95 25.02
C ASN A 720 -5.49 -34.14 24.11
N SER A 721 -5.01 -34.13 22.86
CA SER A 721 -5.18 -35.21 21.88
C SER A 721 -4.62 -34.86 20.49
N LEU A 722 -3.51 -34.13 20.39
CA LEU A 722 -2.97 -33.73 19.08
C LEU A 722 -2.59 -34.95 18.24
N VAL A 723 -3.14 -35.04 17.02
CA VAL A 723 -2.88 -36.14 16.08
C VAL A 723 -1.92 -35.70 14.99
N LEU A 724 -0.82 -36.43 14.80
CA LEU A 724 0.10 -36.20 13.68
C LEU A 724 -0.44 -36.80 12.37
N SER A 725 -0.45 -36.02 11.30
CA SER A 725 -0.74 -36.44 9.92
C SER A 725 0.38 -35.97 9.00
N VAL A 726 1.05 -36.90 8.30
CA VAL A 726 2.17 -36.58 7.40
C VAL A 726 1.73 -36.72 5.95
N ILE A 727 1.91 -35.66 5.16
CA ILE A 727 1.68 -35.65 3.71
C ILE A 727 3.04 -35.61 3.00
N ASP A 728 3.48 -36.78 2.52
CA ASP A 728 4.74 -36.96 1.79
C ASP A 728 4.51 -36.95 0.28
N ALA A 729 4.19 -35.77 -0.27
CA ALA A 729 3.87 -35.61 -1.69
C ALA A 729 5.06 -35.98 -2.60
N GLY A 730 6.28 -35.67 -2.16
CA GLY A 730 7.53 -35.98 -2.87
C GLY A 730 8.01 -37.43 -2.72
N GLY A 731 7.42 -38.22 -1.82
CA GLY A 731 7.85 -39.59 -1.54
C GLY A 731 9.20 -39.68 -0.83
N ALA A 732 9.60 -38.65 -0.07
CA ALA A 732 10.86 -38.56 0.66
C ALA A 732 11.02 -39.68 1.71
N PHE A 733 9.93 -40.14 2.33
CA PHE A 733 9.94 -41.25 3.27
C PHE A 733 9.69 -42.60 2.58
N THR A 734 9.14 -42.59 1.37
CA THR A 734 8.75 -43.81 0.65
C THR A 734 9.96 -44.72 0.39
N GLY A 735 9.94 -45.93 0.97
CA GLY A 735 10.98 -46.95 0.77
C GLY A 735 12.25 -46.77 1.62
N THR A 736 12.33 -45.71 2.43
CA THR A 736 13.45 -45.49 3.35
C THR A 736 13.37 -46.37 4.60
N GLY A 737 12.16 -46.80 4.97
CA GLY A 737 11.91 -47.44 6.25
C GLY A 737 12.02 -46.46 7.43
N LEU A 738 11.78 -45.17 7.18
CA LEU A 738 11.71 -44.11 8.19
C LEU A 738 10.28 -43.56 8.27
N GLU A 739 9.92 -42.96 9.40
CA GLU A 739 8.67 -42.23 9.62
C GLU A 739 8.88 -41.09 10.63
N PHE A 740 7.96 -40.14 10.71
CA PHE A 740 7.95 -39.15 11.79
C PHE A 740 7.24 -39.71 13.03
N GLN A 741 7.78 -39.38 14.20
CA GLN A 741 7.17 -39.55 15.50
C GLN A 741 7.02 -38.17 16.16
N LEU A 742 5.90 -37.97 16.87
CA LEU A 742 5.68 -36.80 17.69
C LEU A 742 6.21 -37.04 19.11
N ASN A 743 7.11 -36.18 19.57
CA ASN A 743 7.61 -36.13 20.94
C ASN A 743 7.05 -34.88 21.62
N VAL A 744 6.24 -35.08 22.66
CA VAL A 744 5.55 -33.99 23.35
C VAL A 744 6.01 -33.87 24.80
N SER A 745 6.33 -32.64 25.21
CA SER A 745 6.64 -32.25 26.57
C SER A 745 5.81 -31.02 26.97
N SER A 746 5.95 -30.54 28.20
CA SER A 746 5.23 -29.34 28.67
C SER A 746 5.71 -28.03 28.02
N SER A 747 6.84 -28.04 27.32
CA SER A 747 7.44 -26.82 26.74
C SER A 747 7.85 -26.97 25.27
N LEU A 748 7.83 -28.20 24.73
CA LEU A 748 8.27 -28.49 23.38
C LEU A 748 7.43 -29.62 22.76
N ILE A 749 6.97 -29.39 21.53
CA ILE A 749 6.54 -30.41 20.59
C ILE A 749 7.60 -30.51 19.50
N GLN A 750 8.17 -31.71 19.39
CA GLN A 750 9.24 -32.02 18.46
C GLN A 750 8.82 -33.16 17.54
N LEU A 751 9.13 -33.06 16.26
CA LEU A 751 9.12 -34.20 15.35
C LEU A 751 10.48 -34.89 15.39
N GLU A 752 10.49 -36.21 15.44
CA GLU A 752 11.70 -37.02 15.31
C GLU A 752 11.54 -38.01 14.16
N VAL A 753 12.55 -38.12 13.30
CA VAL A 753 12.61 -39.17 12.29
C VAL A 753 13.07 -40.47 12.94
N VAL A 754 12.18 -41.46 12.98
CA VAL A 754 12.42 -42.78 13.55
C VAL A 754 12.37 -43.86 12.48
N SER A 755 12.77 -45.09 12.83
CA SER A 755 12.62 -46.22 11.89
C SER A 755 11.16 -46.69 11.83
N ALA A 756 10.59 -46.73 10.62
CA ALA A 756 9.26 -47.26 10.36
C ALA A 756 9.15 -48.71 10.84
N GLY A 757 8.27 -48.95 11.80
CA GLY A 757 8.10 -50.27 12.41
C GLY A 757 8.97 -50.54 13.64
N ALA A 758 9.55 -49.51 14.26
CA ALA A 758 9.81 -49.53 15.69
C ALA A 758 8.45 -49.62 16.43
N VAL A 759 7.84 -50.81 16.43
CA VAL A 759 6.72 -51.11 17.31
C VAL A 759 7.18 -50.72 18.70
N SER A 760 6.43 -49.85 19.38
CA SER A 760 6.75 -49.41 20.74
C SER A 760 7.26 -50.62 21.50
N ALA A 761 8.51 -50.56 21.96
CA ALA A 761 9.12 -51.70 22.62
C ALA A 761 8.11 -52.18 23.66
N VAL A 762 7.58 -53.40 23.46
CA VAL A 762 6.59 -54.00 24.35
C VAL A 762 7.10 -53.72 25.76
N PRO A 763 6.34 -52.99 26.61
CA PRO A 763 6.86 -52.52 27.89
C PRO A 763 7.56 -53.70 28.54
N GLU A 764 8.87 -53.59 28.77
CA GLU A 764 9.61 -54.71 29.31
C GLU A 764 8.81 -55.20 30.51
N PRO A 765 8.44 -56.50 30.56
CA PRO A 765 7.54 -56.99 31.58
C PRO A 765 8.11 -56.54 32.90
N THR A 766 7.37 -55.65 33.60
CA THR A 766 7.80 -55.09 34.89
C THR A 766 8.41 -56.23 35.68
N THR A 767 9.56 -56.02 36.31
CA THR A 767 10.36 -57.06 37.00
C THR A 767 9.51 -58.00 37.87
N SER A 768 8.35 -57.53 38.37
CA SER A 768 7.24 -58.29 38.94
C SER A 768 6.73 -59.50 38.13
N LEU A 769 6.52 -59.39 36.81
CA LEU A 769 6.01 -60.48 35.95
C LEU A 769 7.10 -61.53 35.66
N MET A 770 8.35 -61.09 35.49
CA MET A 770 9.51 -61.99 35.40
C MET A 770 9.73 -62.76 36.73
N LEU A 771 9.52 -62.10 37.89
CA LEU A 771 9.59 -62.76 39.20
C LEU A 771 8.47 -63.80 39.40
N LEU A 772 7.26 -63.54 38.87
CA LEU A 772 6.14 -64.47 38.95
C LEU A 772 6.40 -65.75 38.12
N CYS A 773 6.93 -65.61 36.91
CA CYS A 773 7.31 -66.75 36.07
C CYS A 773 8.45 -67.59 36.66
N ALA A 774 9.41 -66.96 37.35
CA ALA A 774 10.47 -67.68 38.07
C ALA A 774 9.95 -68.43 39.32
N ALA A 775 8.95 -67.88 40.03
CA ALA A 775 8.38 -68.52 41.22
C ALA A 775 7.53 -69.77 40.91
N PHE A 776 6.82 -69.80 39.77
CA PHE A 776 6.05 -70.98 39.36
C PHE A 776 6.91 -72.10 38.76
N GLY A 777 8.12 -71.81 38.29
CA GLY A 777 9.06 -72.82 37.78
C GLY A 777 9.65 -73.77 38.85
N PHE A 778 9.65 -73.37 40.13
CA PHE A 778 10.26 -74.16 41.21
C PHE A 778 9.30 -75.07 42.00
N ALA A 779 7.98 -74.98 41.78
CA ALA A 779 7.00 -75.80 42.51
C ALA A 779 6.73 -77.20 41.90
N GLY A 780 7.35 -77.53 40.76
CA GLY A 780 6.91 -78.63 39.89
C GLY A 780 7.75 -79.93 39.87
N THR A 781 8.56 -80.26 40.88
CA THR A 781 9.26 -81.58 40.90
C THR A 781 9.36 -82.22 42.30
N ARG A 782 8.23 -82.61 42.90
CA ARG A 782 8.21 -83.71 43.88
C ARG A 782 7.59 -84.96 43.26
N ARG A 783 8.45 -85.80 42.66
CA ARG A 783 8.13 -87.21 42.31
C ARG A 783 7.86 -87.98 43.60
N GLY A 784 6.58 -88.26 43.89
CA GLY A 784 6.19 -89.25 44.89
C GLY A 784 6.53 -90.66 44.41
N ARG A 785 7.39 -91.36 45.15
CA ARG A 785 7.49 -92.83 45.13
C ARG A 785 6.31 -93.40 45.91
N LEU A 786 5.51 -94.25 45.27
CA LEU A 786 4.59 -95.18 45.94
C LEU A 786 5.35 -96.47 46.32
N PRO A 787 5.20 -97.02 47.54
CA PRO A 787 5.48 -98.42 47.81
C PRO A 787 4.22 -99.29 47.60
N ALA A 788 4.45 -100.59 47.49
CA ALA A 788 3.51 -101.68 47.20
C ALA A 788 2.24 -101.72 48.05
#